data_AF-A0A7W1L2I8-F1
#
_entry.id   AF-A0A7W1L2I8-F1
#
_cell.length_a   1.000
_cell.length_b   1.000
_cell.length_c   1.000
_cell.angle_alpha   90.00
_cell.angle_beta   90.00
_cell.angle_gamma   90.00
#
_symmetry.space_group_name_H-M   'P 1'
#
loop_
_entity.id
_entity.type
_entity.pdbx_description
1 polymer ?
#
loop_
_entity_poly.entity_id
_entity_poly.type
_entity_poly.pdbx_seq_one_letter_code
_entity_poly.pdbx_strand_id
1 'polypeptide(L)'
;QPQAFDEVQNYANDPSRALSAYRFTDATSDLFGRWLDALADQASNKGAARALAGLRGVGKSHALAVFAALTASPDLRATVTDAHVAASAGRLLNRRYRIAQVERGTRPTLMEELCAAFAAAFGGTEVEWKDDPRRMLALACSMSEGPLVLVIDTALGREDRVRRDDGPLLSELAEASQQLTAFIALALDDDIEGADGANVALSSAFQIYYLDPEHLYRIADLYLFRKTPRARAALHDFYNGLRKAVPGFNWNELRFTELYPVHPLVAEIAHAVRLYAPKFAFLPFAAEAVARATNRPALSLVLLDEVFDKTEQDLSKAEDLKASFVAYDYLATHAVNSLPVMQRLHAKLILKGLFIISLDGRGATGRELGAAMLLYDQAQPEALIKQIETTLALFARTAPQGALQASAEDDAAEVRYRFNVGRGAAFESALAEAAARLTVGEAELGALLRTVPRARFADWPLASDGGESQPEEADFNLVWRGTHRRGRLLWGNSGRTDQQAAGTEGAEAYDWEIQVLSTGAILESATLSSLEVDAQVGKESASSAASIIWQPASLSAEETESLRRLISLRSSDALLAEYAETASASERQYAQHAERIWTRLYLNEGTLWMGTNSNQAFTDEARGASTLANVLEAMLASEIEALYPQHPFFSRALDEVEVSQLVGGLFGGANQSEANVQELARLFAEPLG
;
A
#
# COMPACT_ATOMS: atom_id res chain seq x y z
N GLN A 1 11.85 9.36 -30.00
CA GLN A 1 12.74 8.29 -30.51
C GLN A 1 12.96 7.32 -29.36
N PRO A 2 12.57 6.05 -29.49
CA PRO A 2 12.77 5.06 -28.43
C PRO A 2 14.27 4.81 -28.23
N GLN A 3 14.74 4.85 -26.98
CA GLN A 3 16.09 4.41 -26.63
C GLN A 3 16.08 2.95 -26.23
N ALA A 4 17.17 2.24 -26.50
CA ALA A 4 17.41 0.94 -25.91
C ALA A 4 17.44 1.08 -24.38
N PHE A 5 16.65 0.28 -23.68
CA PHE A 5 16.75 0.14 -22.24
C PHE A 5 17.85 -0.88 -21.94
N ASP A 6 18.87 -0.50 -21.17
CA ASP A 6 19.97 -1.40 -20.84
C ASP A 6 19.48 -2.45 -19.83
N GLU A 7 19.23 -3.67 -20.29
CA GLU A 7 18.82 -4.77 -19.43
C GLU A 7 20.05 -5.32 -18.70
N VAL A 8 20.21 -4.90 -17.45
CA VAL A 8 21.25 -5.43 -16.57
C VAL A 8 20.66 -6.66 -15.87
N GLN A 9 21.11 -7.85 -16.28
CA GLN A 9 20.62 -9.10 -15.70
C GLN A 9 21.19 -9.39 -14.31
N ASN A 10 22.43 -8.99 -14.03
CA ASN A 10 23.02 -9.13 -12.69
C ASN A 10 23.57 -7.78 -12.23
N TYR A 11 22.82 -7.10 -11.36
CA TYR A 11 23.16 -5.78 -10.86
C TYR A 11 24.31 -5.80 -9.83
N ALA A 12 24.53 -6.93 -9.15
CA ALA A 12 25.56 -7.07 -8.12
C ALA A 12 26.98 -7.17 -8.71
N ASN A 13 27.12 -7.82 -9.87
CA ASN A 13 28.42 -8.09 -10.48
C ASN A 13 29.04 -6.91 -11.25
N ASP A 14 28.25 -5.91 -11.63
CA ASP A 14 28.74 -4.70 -12.32
C ASP A 14 28.13 -3.42 -11.71
N PRO A 15 28.73 -2.91 -10.62
CA PRO A 15 28.22 -1.73 -9.91
C PRO A 15 28.14 -0.46 -10.77
N SER A 16 29.08 -0.30 -11.71
CA SER A 16 29.11 0.85 -12.63
C SER A 16 27.93 0.79 -13.61
N ARG A 17 27.67 -0.39 -14.17
CA ARG A 17 26.53 -0.59 -15.07
C ARG A 17 25.21 -0.52 -14.32
N ALA A 18 25.13 -1.08 -13.10
CA ALA A 18 23.94 -0.96 -12.26
C ALA A 18 23.57 0.51 -11.99
N LEU A 19 24.55 1.35 -11.62
CA LEU A 19 24.33 2.79 -11.40
C LEU A 19 23.96 3.52 -12.69
N SER A 20 24.71 3.31 -13.79
CA SER A 20 24.45 4.01 -15.06
C SER A 20 23.14 3.60 -15.74
N ALA A 21 22.63 2.39 -15.47
CA ALA A 21 21.32 1.94 -15.93
C ALA A 21 20.17 2.41 -15.04
N TYR A 22 20.43 2.82 -13.79
CA TYR A 22 19.39 3.27 -12.86
C TYR A 22 18.78 4.60 -13.32
N ARG A 23 17.47 4.74 -13.08
CA ARG A 23 16.71 5.94 -13.43
C ARG A 23 16.01 6.45 -12.18
N PHE A 24 16.56 7.55 -11.64
CA PHE A 24 16.02 8.19 -10.46
C PHE A 24 14.68 8.89 -10.78
N THR A 25 13.77 8.80 -9.82
CA THR A 25 12.48 9.50 -9.75
C THR A 25 12.45 10.24 -8.43
N ASP A 26 11.49 11.15 -8.21
CA ASP A 26 11.42 11.89 -6.94
C ASP A 26 11.33 10.94 -5.73
N ALA A 27 10.50 9.89 -5.84
CA ALA A 27 10.33 8.88 -4.80
C ALA A 27 11.61 8.08 -4.52
N THR A 28 12.28 7.59 -5.57
CA THR A 28 13.52 6.83 -5.38
C THR A 28 14.67 7.73 -4.95
N SER A 29 14.73 8.99 -5.41
CA SER A 29 15.77 9.94 -5.00
C SER A 29 15.69 10.23 -3.50
N ASP A 30 14.50 10.52 -2.97
CA ASP A 30 14.28 10.72 -1.53
C ASP A 30 14.65 9.46 -0.72
N LEU A 31 14.24 8.28 -1.19
CA LEU A 31 14.65 7.00 -0.58
C LEU A 31 16.17 6.87 -0.48
N PHE A 32 16.88 7.09 -1.58
CA PHE A 32 18.35 7.04 -1.62
C PHE A 32 18.97 8.11 -0.73
N GLY A 33 18.46 9.33 -0.74
CA GLY A 33 18.91 10.41 0.12
C GLY A 33 18.86 10.01 1.59
N ARG A 34 17.69 9.54 2.05
CA ARG A 34 17.50 9.07 3.42
C ARG A 34 18.43 7.92 3.79
N TRP A 35 18.68 6.96 2.88
CA TRP A 35 19.53 5.80 3.14
C TRP A 35 21.02 6.17 3.21
N LEU A 36 21.49 6.98 2.27
CA LEU A 36 22.87 7.46 2.24
C LEU A 36 23.17 8.40 3.42
N ASP A 37 22.23 9.28 3.77
CA ASP A 37 22.33 10.15 4.94
C ASP A 37 22.40 9.36 6.23
N ALA A 38 21.55 8.33 6.38
CA ALA A 38 21.57 7.48 7.57
C ALA A 38 22.86 6.69 7.71
N LEU A 39 23.45 6.24 6.61
CA LEU A 39 24.78 5.62 6.62
C LEU A 39 25.87 6.64 6.97
N ALA A 40 25.78 7.87 6.44
CA ALA A 40 26.75 8.94 6.73
C ALA A 40 26.71 9.37 8.20
N ASP A 41 25.53 9.39 8.80
CA ASP A 41 25.28 9.84 10.18
C ASP A 41 25.43 8.71 11.23
N GLN A 42 25.84 7.51 10.82
CA GLN A 42 26.12 6.43 11.77
C GLN A 42 27.24 6.80 12.74
N ALA A 43 26.88 6.92 14.01
CA ALA A 43 27.82 6.96 15.12
C ALA A 43 28.39 5.57 15.42
N SER A 44 29.56 5.53 16.07
CA SER A 44 30.15 4.27 16.54
C SER A 44 29.16 3.51 17.43
N ASN A 45 29.00 2.22 17.17
CA ASN A 45 28.09 1.31 17.90
C ASN A 45 26.59 1.66 17.79
N LYS A 46 26.17 2.35 16.73
CA LYS A 46 24.76 2.57 16.42
C LYS A 46 24.46 2.19 14.97
N GLY A 47 23.87 1.01 14.80
CA GLY A 47 23.49 0.48 13.49
C GLY A 47 22.20 1.07 12.93
N ALA A 48 21.90 0.69 11.69
CA ALA A 48 20.59 0.87 11.10
C ALA A 48 20.17 -0.37 10.32
N ALA A 49 18.93 -0.80 10.49
CA ALA A 49 18.32 -1.87 9.71
C ALA A 49 17.17 -1.29 8.88
N ARG A 50 17.28 -1.39 7.56
CA ARG A 50 16.32 -0.85 6.60
C ARG A 50 15.90 -1.89 5.59
N ALA A 51 14.62 -1.88 5.25
CA ALA A 51 14.04 -2.83 4.32
C ALA A 51 13.30 -2.11 3.18
N LEU A 52 13.34 -2.70 2.00
CA LEU A 52 12.54 -2.31 0.84
C LEU A 52 11.45 -3.34 0.60
N ALA A 53 10.20 -2.90 0.65
CA ALA A 53 9.02 -3.68 0.33
C ALA A 53 8.36 -3.15 -0.95
N GLY A 54 7.61 -4.00 -1.65
CA GLY A 54 6.90 -3.64 -2.88
C GLY A 54 6.73 -4.84 -3.80
N LEU A 55 5.86 -4.70 -4.80
CA LEU A 55 5.50 -5.80 -5.70
C LEU A 55 6.70 -6.41 -6.46
N ARG A 56 6.51 -7.60 -7.00
CA ARG A 56 7.51 -8.23 -7.88
C ARG A 56 7.79 -7.36 -9.10
N GLY A 57 9.07 -7.08 -9.33
CA GLY A 57 9.52 -6.34 -10.51
C GLY A 57 9.48 -4.81 -10.40
N VAL A 58 9.16 -4.24 -9.22
CA VAL A 58 9.26 -2.79 -8.99
C VAL A 58 10.70 -2.27 -8.97
N GLY A 59 11.70 -3.15 -8.83
CA GLY A 59 13.12 -2.77 -8.92
C GLY A 59 13.85 -2.69 -7.57
N LYS A 60 13.36 -3.38 -6.54
CA LYS A 60 14.02 -3.52 -5.22
C LYS A 60 15.50 -3.95 -5.36
N SER A 61 15.77 -5.01 -6.12
CA SER A 61 17.13 -5.53 -6.36
C SER A 61 18.04 -4.52 -7.06
N HIS A 62 17.50 -3.78 -8.04
CA HIS A 62 18.27 -2.74 -8.72
C HIS A 62 18.58 -1.57 -7.76
N ALA A 63 17.63 -1.18 -6.91
CA ALA A 63 17.85 -0.16 -5.90
C ALA A 63 18.92 -0.58 -4.88
N LEU A 64 18.88 -1.80 -4.36
CA LEU A 64 19.89 -2.32 -3.45
C LEU A 64 21.29 -2.39 -4.08
N ALA A 65 21.39 -2.84 -5.33
CA ALA A 65 22.65 -2.89 -6.04
C ALA A 65 23.25 -1.50 -6.29
N VAL A 66 22.42 -0.50 -6.60
CA VAL A 66 22.85 0.89 -6.75
C VAL A 66 23.27 1.49 -5.41
N PHE A 67 22.54 1.19 -4.34
CA PHE A 67 22.95 1.60 -2.99
C PHE A 67 24.32 1.02 -2.67
N ALA A 68 24.51 -0.29 -2.86
CA ALA A 68 25.79 -0.96 -2.67
C ALA A 68 26.91 -0.35 -3.54
N ALA A 69 26.63 -0.02 -4.80
CA ALA A 69 27.60 0.62 -5.70
C ALA A 69 28.08 1.97 -5.16
N LEU A 70 27.14 2.82 -4.72
CA LEU A 70 27.44 4.14 -4.17
C LEU A 70 28.18 4.05 -2.82
N THR A 71 27.88 3.05 -1.99
CA THR A 71 28.56 2.86 -0.71
C THR A 71 29.96 2.27 -0.89
N ALA A 72 30.17 1.32 -1.79
CA ALA A 72 31.48 0.70 -2.01
C ALA A 72 32.47 1.62 -2.74
N SER A 73 32.00 2.37 -3.75
CA SER A 73 32.88 3.01 -4.74
C SER A 73 32.75 4.53 -4.75
N PRO A 74 33.67 5.28 -4.13
CA PRO A 74 33.71 6.75 -4.17
C PRO A 74 33.71 7.32 -5.59
N ASP A 75 34.40 6.65 -6.52
CA ASP A 75 34.51 7.09 -7.91
C ASP A 75 33.15 7.10 -8.64
N LEU A 76 32.24 6.19 -8.26
CA LEU A 76 30.89 6.14 -8.82
C LEU A 76 29.99 7.24 -8.27
N ARG A 77 30.28 7.81 -7.10
CA ARG A 77 29.47 8.92 -6.53
C ARG A 77 29.53 10.16 -7.41
N ALA A 78 30.68 10.39 -8.05
CA ALA A 78 30.89 11.52 -8.96
C ALA A 78 30.12 11.37 -10.29
N THR A 79 29.63 10.19 -10.64
CA THR A 79 28.88 9.94 -11.88
C THR A 79 27.37 10.05 -11.69
N VAL A 80 26.90 10.24 -10.44
CA VAL A 80 25.48 10.45 -10.13
C VAL A 80 25.01 11.76 -10.71
N THR A 81 23.96 11.71 -11.52
CA THR A 81 23.38 12.89 -12.20
C THR A 81 22.24 13.52 -11.41
N ASP A 82 21.57 12.76 -10.54
CA ASP A 82 20.52 13.28 -9.67
C ASP A 82 21.13 14.15 -8.56
N ALA A 83 20.67 15.40 -8.44
CA ALA A 83 21.27 16.36 -7.53
C ALA A 83 21.07 16.01 -6.04
N HIS A 84 19.91 15.45 -5.69
CA HIS A 84 19.60 15.09 -4.30
C HIS A 84 20.40 13.87 -3.86
N VAL A 85 20.47 12.84 -4.73
CA VAL A 85 21.29 11.65 -4.48
C VAL A 85 22.78 11.99 -4.49
N ALA A 86 23.24 12.84 -5.40
CA ALA A 86 24.64 13.26 -5.46
C ALA A 86 25.07 14.02 -4.19
N ALA A 87 24.22 14.92 -3.68
CA ALA A 87 24.47 15.64 -2.43
C ALA A 87 24.59 14.68 -1.24
N SER A 88 23.67 13.73 -1.12
CA SER A 88 23.64 12.73 -0.04
C SER A 88 24.83 11.76 -0.15
N ALA A 89 25.13 11.27 -1.36
CA ALA A 89 26.30 10.43 -1.62
C ALA A 89 27.62 11.16 -1.31
N GLY A 90 27.69 12.48 -1.54
CA GLY A 90 28.84 13.31 -1.21
C GLY A 90 29.16 13.34 0.29
N ARG A 91 28.16 13.17 1.16
CA ARG A 91 28.36 13.07 2.63
C ARG A 91 29.09 11.82 3.06
N LEU A 92 29.13 10.77 2.22
CA LEU A 92 29.97 9.59 2.45
C LEU A 92 31.46 9.86 2.26
N LEU A 93 31.84 11.06 1.79
CA LEU A 93 33.21 11.51 1.54
C LEU A 93 33.96 10.56 0.60
N ASN A 94 35.27 10.36 0.79
CA ASN A 94 36.07 9.39 0.03
C ASN A 94 36.12 8.01 0.70
N ARG A 95 35.21 7.71 1.65
CA ARG A 95 35.21 6.44 2.39
C ARG A 95 34.74 5.30 1.50
N ARG A 96 35.46 4.17 1.53
CA ARG A 96 35.08 2.90 0.90
C ARG A 96 34.47 2.00 1.97
N TYR A 97 33.17 1.77 1.90
CA TYR A 97 32.49 0.89 2.84
C TYR A 97 32.63 -0.56 2.39
N ARG A 98 32.84 -1.46 3.35
CA ARG A 98 32.91 -2.89 3.06
C ARG A 98 31.50 -3.45 2.95
N ILE A 99 31.25 -4.25 1.90
CA ILE A 99 29.93 -4.78 1.61
C ILE A 99 29.95 -6.30 1.66
N ALA A 100 29.03 -6.88 2.42
CA ALA A 100 28.69 -8.30 2.33
C ALA A 100 27.34 -8.42 1.61
N GLN A 101 27.31 -9.16 0.50
CA GLN A 101 26.09 -9.39 -0.28
C GLN A 101 25.60 -10.81 -0.06
N VAL A 102 24.38 -10.94 0.46
CA VAL A 102 23.71 -12.20 0.73
C VAL A 102 22.70 -12.44 -0.38
N GLU A 103 22.91 -13.50 -1.14
CA GLU A 103 22.02 -13.94 -2.21
C GLU A 103 21.05 -15.01 -1.68
N ARG A 104 19.87 -14.57 -1.27
CA ARG A 104 18.84 -15.42 -0.66
C ARG A 104 18.24 -16.40 -1.67
N GLY A 105 18.19 -17.67 -1.29
CA GLY A 105 17.70 -18.78 -2.11
C GLY A 105 18.78 -19.51 -2.93
N THR A 106 20.06 -19.26 -2.64
CA THR A 106 21.18 -19.97 -3.29
C THR A 106 21.62 -21.20 -2.51
N ARG A 107 21.28 -21.30 -1.22
CA ARG A 107 21.62 -22.43 -0.35
C ARG A 107 20.42 -22.88 0.49
N PRO A 108 20.48 -24.05 1.14
CA PRO A 108 19.41 -24.55 2.01
C PRO A 108 18.98 -23.58 3.13
N THR A 109 19.91 -22.86 3.77
CA THR A 109 19.58 -21.94 4.89
C THR A 109 20.16 -20.54 4.70
N LEU A 110 19.50 -19.51 5.25
CA LEU A 110 20.01 -18.13 5.23
C LEU A 110 21.34 -18.00 5.99
N MET A 111 21.53 -18.80 7.04
CA MET A 111 22.80 -18.86 7.77
C MET A 111 23.97 -19.24 6.86
N GLU A 112 23.80 -20.26 6.01
CA GLU A 112 24.85 -20.67 5.06
C GLU A 112 25.12 -19.58 4.02
N GLU A 113 24.07 -18.84 3.59
CA GLU A 113 24.21 -17.72 2.66
C GLU A 113 24.94 -16.54 3.30
N LEU A 114 24.70 -16.26 4.59
CA LEU A 114 25.44 -15.27 5.39
C LEU A 114 26.91 -15.67 5.55
N CYS A 115 27.19 -16.93 5.89
CA CYS A 115 28.55 -17.44 6.03
C CYS A 115 29.34 -17.26 4.72
N ALA A 116 28.70 -17.56 3.59
CA ALA A 116 29.28 -17.37 2.28
C ALA A 116 29.50 -15.89 1.91
N ALA A 117 28.53 -15.03 2.21
CA ALA A 117 28.65 -13.59 1.98
C ALA A 117 29.82 -13.00 2.76
N PHE A 118 29.98 -13.39 4.03
CA PHE A 118 31.11 -12.95 4.85
C PHE A 118 32.43 -13.54 4.38
N ALA A 119 32.48 -14.84 4.06
CA ALA A 119 33.69 -15.45 3.48
C ALA A 119 34.13 -14.74 2.19
N ALA A 120 33.18 -14.35 1.32
CA ALA A 120 33.47 -13.61 0.10
C ALA A 120 33.97 -12.17 0.36
N ALA A 121 33.37 -11.46 1.32
CA ALA A 121 33.72 -10.06 1.62
C ALA A 121 34.99 -9.91 2.49
N PHE A 122 35.24 -10.88 3.38
CA PHE A 122 36.25 -10.82 4.42
C PHE A 122 37.40 -11.82 4.25
N GLY A 123 37.23 -12.83 3.40
CA GLY A 123 38.14 -13.97 3.27
C GLY A 123 37.81 -15.09 4.28
N GLY A 124 38.50 -16.22 4.15
CA GLY A 124 38.26 -17.42 4.94
C GLY A 124 37.34 -18.43 4.26
N THR A 125 36.92 -19.45 5.01
CA THR A 125 35.97 -20.49 4.56
C THR A 125 34.61 -20.32 5.22
N GLU A 126 33.54 -20.82 4.58
CA GLU A 126 32.18 -20.77 5.16
C GLU A 126 32.10 -21.43 6.55
N VAL A 127 32.98 -22.41 6.83
CA VAL A 127 33.05 -23.10 8.13
C VAL A 127 33.61 -22.19 9.22
N GLU A 128 34.57 -21.32 8.89
CA GLU A 128 35.16 -20.37 9.84
C GLU A 128 34.17 -19.27 10.24
N TRP A 129 33.23 -18.97 9.35
CA TRP A 129 32.17 -17.99 9.60
C TRP A 129 30.93 -18.58 10.27
N LYS A 130 30.85 -19.90 10.43
CA LYS A 130 29.68 -20.57 11.02
C LYS A 130 29.66 -20.40 12.54
N ASP A 131 29.02 -19.34 13.02
CA ASP A 131 28.81 -19.02 14.43
C ASP A 131 27.40 -18.43 14.65
N ASP A 132 27.14 -17.94 15.86
CA ASP A 132 25.98 -17.14 16.22
C ASP A 132 25.88 -15.85 15.37
N PRO A 133 24.68 -15.46 14.87
CA PRO A 133 24.51 -14.31 13.97
C PRO A 133 25.08 -13.00 14.53
N ARG A 134 24.90 -12.77 15.84
CA ARG A 134 25.37 -11.55 16.50
C ARG A 134 26.90 -11.53 16.54
N ARG A 135 27.52 -12.67 16.83
CA ARG A 135 28.99 -12.81 16.85
C ARG A 135 29.60 -12.67 15.46
N MET A 136 28.99 -13.29 14.46
CA MET A 136 29.40 -13.16 13.06
C MET A 136 29.38 -11.68 12.63
N LEU A 137 28.27 -10.98 12.90
CA LEU A 137 28.13 -9.57 12.54
C LEU A 137 29.13 -8.69 13.30
N ALA A 138 29.34 -8.95 14.60
CA ALA A 138 30.31 -8.22 15.40
C ALA A 138 31.76 -8.42 14.90
N LEU A 139 32.13 -9.65 14.54
CA LEU A 139 33.43 -9.96 13.97
C LEU A 139 33.62 -9.24 12.63
N ALA A 140 32.64 -9.30 11.73
CA ALA A 140 32.68 -8.60 10.46
C ALA A 140 32.77 -7.06 10.63
N CYS A 141 32.08 -6.48 11.61
CA CYS A 141 32.22 -5.06 11.96
C CYS A 141 33.64 -4.73 12.44
N SER A 142 34.25 -5.58 13.27
CA SER A 142 35.60 -5.36 13.80
C SER A 142 36.69 -5.43 12.71
N MET A 143 36.41 -6.13 11.62
CA MET A 143 37.28 -6.25 10.45
C MET A 143 37.03 -5.15 9.40
N SER A 144 36.15 -4.19 9.67
CA SER A 144 35.82 -3.09 8.75
C SER A 144 36.39 -1.76 9.27
N GLU A 145 37.03 -0.95 8.42
CA GLU A 145 37.58 0.36 8.80
C GLU A 145 36.52 1.45 9.05
N GLY A 146 35.24 1.10 8.85
CA GLY A 146 34.06 1.94 9.04
C GLY A 146 32.81 1.07 9.11
N PRO A 147 31.60 1.66 8.98
CA PRO A 147 30.37 0.89 8.97
C PRO A 147 30.37 -0.27 7.96
N LEU A 148 30.02 -1.47 8.41
CA LEU A 148 29.77 -2.60 7.53
C LEU A 148 28.41 -2.42 6.86
N VAL A 149 28.32 -2.59 5.54
CA VAL A 149 27.05 -2.63 4.83
C VAL A 149 26.71 -4.09 4.49
N LEU A 150 25.63 -4.61 5.04
CA LEU A 150 25.10 -5.94 4.74
C LEU A 150 23.89 -5.79 3.82
N VAL A 151 24.00 -6.26 2.59
CA VAL A 151 22.90 -6.23 1.60
C VAL A 151 22.33 -7.63 1.46
N ILE A 152 21.03 -7.77 1.71
CA ILE A 152 20.32 -9.04 1.64
C ILE A 152 19.25 -8.92 0.56
N ASP A 153 19.42 -9.66 -0.53
CA ASP A 153 18.50 -9.67 -1.66
C ASP A 153 18.22 -11.10 -2.12
N THR A 154 17.12 -11.31 -2.82
CA THR A 154 16.79 -12.59 -3.43
C THR A 154 17.62 -12.80 -4.70
N ALA A 155 18.20 -13.99 -4.84
CA ALA A 155 18.99 -14.35 -6.02
C ALA A 155 18.14 -14.35 -7.31
N LEU A 156 18.61 -13.66 -8.34
CA LEU A 156 17.90 -13.47 -9.61
C LEU A 156 17.76 -14.76 -10.44
N GLY A 157 18.68 -15.72 -10.26
CA GLY A 157 18.76 -16.96 -11.05
C GLY A 157 18.02 -18.16 -10.45
N ARG A 158 17.25 -18.00 -9.37
CA ARG A 158 16.55 -19.12 -8.74
C ARG A 158 15.42 -19.65 -9.63
N GLU A 159 15.36 -20.97 -9.82
CA GLU A 159 14.25 -21.63 -10.53
C GLU A 159 12.99 -21.67 -9.65
N ASP A 160 13.17 -21.78 -8.33
CA ASP A 160 12.09 -21.94 -7.36
C ASP A 160 11.98 -20.78 -6.36
N ARG A 161 10.79 -20.62 -5.78
CA ARG A 161 10.52 -19.67 -4.69
C ARG A 161 11.26 -20.08 -3.42
N VAL A 162 11.71 -19.10 -2.62
CA VAL A 162 12.25 -19.36 -1.28
C VAL A 162 11.09 -19.56 -0.32
N ARG A 163 10.75 -20.83 -0.08
CA ARG A 163 9.65 -21.31 0.76
C ARG A 163 10.09 -21.61 2.21
N ARG A 164 10.95 -20.78 2.78
CA ARG A 164 11.46 -20.98 4.15
C ARG A 164 11.29 -19.70 4.96
N ASP A 165 11.03 -19.86 6.25
CA ASP A 165 10.94 -18.74 7.19
C ASP A 165 12.34 -18.28 7.61
N ASP A 166 12.77 -17.16 7.04
CA ASP A 166 14.02 -16.48 7.37
C ASP A 166 13.81 -15.31 8.37
N GLY A 167 12.56 -15.02 8.76
CA GLY A 167 12.17 -13.86 9.57
C GLY A 167 12.88 -13.74 10.92
N PRO A 168 12.93 -14.82 11.73
CA PRO A 168 13.61 -14.79 13.04
C PRO A 168 15.10 -14.42 12.94
N LEU A 169 15.83 -15.01 11.99
CA LEU A 169 17.26 -14.75 11.80
C LEU A 169 17.52 -13.31 11.32
N LEU A 170 16.68 -12.80 10.41
CA LEU A 170 16.75 -11.42 9.94
C LEU A 170 16.47 -10.41 11.06
N SER A 171 15.51 -10.72 11.94
CA SER A 171 15.19 -9.90 13.11
C SER A 171 16.34 -9.87 14.11
N GLU A 172 16.95 -11.03 14.37
CA GLU A 172 18.14 -11.12 15.24
C GLU A 172 19.32 -10.30 14.71
N LEU A 173 19.56 -10.31 13.41
CA LEU A 173 20.58 -9.47 12.76
C LEU A 173 20.26 -7.98 12.90
N ALA A 174 19.01 -7.58 12.70
CA ALA A 174 18.57 -6.20 12.85
C ALA A 174 18.73 -5.70 14.30
N GLU A 175 18.33 -6.49 15.29
CA GLU A 175 18.56 -6.19 16.70
C GLU A 175 20.06 -6.07 17.02
N ALA A 176 20.87 -7.02 16.55
CA ALA A 176 22.33 -6.98 16.75
C ALA A 176 22.95 -5.73 16.14
N SER A 177 22.45 -5.28 14.99
CA SER A 177 22.94 -4.07 14.33
C SER A 177 22.78 -2.83 15.22
N GLN A 178 21.74 -2.73 16.06
CA GLN A 178 21.50 -1.55 16.91
C GLN A 178 22.68 -1.20 17.83
N GLN A 179 23.49 -2.20 18.21
CA GLN A 179 24.65 -2.05 19.09
C GLN A 179 26.00 -2.12 18.32
N LEU A 180 25.95 -2.34 17.01
CA LEU A 180 27.11 -2.53 16.15
C LEU A 180 27.20 -1.42 15.11
N THR A 181 28.38 -1.24 14.52
CA THR A 181 28.56 -0.27 13.43
C THR A 181 28.24 -0.95 12.09
N ALA A 182 26.98 -1.37 11.94
CA ALA A 182 26.47 -2.07 10.75
C ALA A 182 25.24 -1.37 10.16
N PHE A 183 25.12 -1.38 8.84
CA PHE A 183 23.94 -0.97 8.09
C PHE A 183 23.40 -2.20 7.34
N ILE A 184 22.18 -2.62 7.67
CA ILE A 184 21.53 -3.75 7.02
C ILE A 184 20.49 -3.21 6.03
N ALA A 185 20.63 -3.62 4.77
CA ALA A 185 19.76 -3.27 3.67
C ALA A 185 19.10 -4.54 3.13
N LEU A 186 17.78 -4.69 3.33
CA LEU A 186 17.04 -5.90 3.00
C LEU A 186 16.02 -5.65 1.89
N ALA A 187 15.93 -6.55 0.91
CA ALA A 187 14.76 -6.65 0.03
C ALA A 187 13.76 -7.65 0.60
N LEU A 188 12.58 -7.13 0.96
CA LEU A 188 11.43 -7.95 1.31
C LEU A 188 10.73 -8.36 0.02
N ASP A 189 10.73 -9.66 -0.25
CA ASP A 189 9.80 -10.23 -1.22
C ASP A 189 8.45 -10.41 -0.55
N ASP A 190 7.39 -10.41 -1.34
CA ASP A 190 6.03 -10.64 -0.87
C ASP A 190 5.79 -12.07 -0.33
N ASP A 191 6.81 -12.95 -0.40
CA ASP A 191 6.77 -14.42 -0.23
C ASP A 191 7.46 -14.93 1.06
N ILE A 192 7.51 -14.16 2.16
CA ILE A 192 7.99 -14.74 3.43
C ILE A 192 6.88 -15.62 4.01
N GLU A 193 7.01 -16.94 3.84
CA GLU A 193 6.13 -17.96 4.42
C GLU A 193 6.16 -17.89 5.97
N GLY A 194 4.99 -17.86 6.64
CA GLY A 194 4.89 -17.65 8.10
C GLY A 194 4.64 -16.21 8.56
N ALA A 195 4.07 -15.39 7.67
CA ALA A 195 3.93 -13.94 7.74
C ALA A 195 3.27 -13.32 8.99
N ASP A 196 2.46 -14.04 9.78
CA ASP A 196 1.78 -13.44 10.93
C ASP A 196 2.75 -13.13 12.09
N GLY A 197 3.80 -13.93 12.25
CA GLY A 197 4.88 -13.68 13.22
C GLY A 197 6.10 -13.01 12.61
N ALA A 198 6.51 -13.45 11.41
CA ALA A 198 7.72 -12.96 10.74
C ALA A 198 7.58 -11.50 10.27
N ASN A 199 6.42 -11.05 9.78
CA ASN A 199 6.25 -9.64 9.40
C ASN A 199 6.09 -8.71 10.60
N VAL A 200 5.55 -9.18 11.74
CA VAL A 200 5.51 -8.39 12.99
C VAL A 200 6.92 -8.23 13.57
N ALA A 201 7.72 -9.29 13.57
CA ALA A 201 9.13 -9.23 13.97
C ALA A 201 9.95 -8.32 13.04
N LEU A 202 9.78 -8.46 11.72
CA LEU A 202 10.48 -7.61 10.75
C LEU A 202 10.01 -6.15 10.77
N SER A 203 8.71 -5.88 10.96
CA SER A 203 8.18 -4.50 11.03
C SER A 203 8.58 -3.77 12.31
N SER A 204 8.82 -4.49 13.40
CA SER A 204 9.38 -3.91 14.64
C SER A 204 10.91 -3.77 14.58
N ALA A 205 11.61 -4.64 13.85
CA ALA A 205 13.07 -4.63 13.79
C ALA A 205 13.66 -3.76 12.65
N PHE A 206 12.95 -3.59 11.53
CA PHE A 206 13.40 -2.84 10.36
C PHE A 206 12.58 -1.57 10.13
N GLN A 207 13.25 -0.51 9.67
CA GLN A 207 12.56 0.61 9.05
C GLN A 207 12.21 0.24 7.59
N ILE A 208 10.92 -0.01 7.33
CA ILE A 208 10.44 -0.46 6.02
C ILE A 208 10.09 0.75 5.14
N TYR A 209 10.60 0.74 3.92
CA TYR A 209 10.29 1.70 2.86
C TYR A 209 9.56 0.98 1.73
N TYR A 210 8.44 1.53 1.29
CA TYR A 210 7.62 0.95 0.23
C TYR A 210 7.94 1.58 -1.12
N LEU A 211 8.15 0.72 -2.12
CA LEU A 211 8.41 1.11 -3.50
C LEU A 211 7.17 0.81 -4.35
N ASP A 212 6.39 1.86 -4.62
CA ASP A 212 5.14 1.79 -5.39
C ASP A 212 5.40 1.63 -6.90
N PRO A 213 4.72 0.70 -7.61
CA PRO A 213 4.82 0.57 -9.07
C PRO A 213 4.70 1.88 -9.87
N GLU A 214 4.05 2.92 -9.35
CA GLU A 214 3.93 4.23 -10.00
C GLU A 214 5.26 4.85 -10.39
N HIS A 215 6.35 4.61 -9.65
CA HIS A 215 7.65 5.13 -10.04
C HIS A 215 8.12 4.52 -11.38
N LEU A 216 7.72 3.28 -11.73
CA LEU A 216 8.02 2.69 -13.03
C LEU A 216 7.31 3.43 -14.16
N TYR A 217 6.11 3.95 -13.91
CA TYR A 217 5.34 4.70 -14.92
C TYR A 217 6.01 6.04 -15.20
N ARG A 218 6.50 6.70 -14.14
CA ARG A 218 7.36 7.89 -14.25
C ARG A 218 8.63 7.61 -15.02
N ILE A 219 9.30 6.48 -14.75
CA ILE A 219 10.51 6.10 -15.50
C ILE A 219 10.19 5.91 -16.99
N ALA A 220 9.08 5.21 -17.29
CA ALA A 220 8.65 4.98 -18.66
C ALA A 220 8.34 6.31 -19.38
N ASP A 221 7.61 7.22 -18.74
CA ASP A 221 7.27 8.51 -19.33
C ASP A 221 8.50 9.41 -19.57
N LEU A 222 9.36 9.56 -18.55
CA LEU A 222 10.50 10.48 -18.57
C LEU A 222 11.65 9.97 -19.43
N TYR A 223 11.94 8.66 -19.41
CA TYR A 223 13.16 8.13 -20.01
C TYR A 223 12.91 7.29 -21.26
N LEU A 224 11.80 6.54 -21.34
CA LEU A 224 11.49 5.67 -22.48
C LEU A 224 10.71 6.42 -23.57
N PHE A 225 9.57 7.01 -23.21
CA PHE A 225 8.61 7.55 -24.18
C PHE A 225 8.89 9.03 -24.53
N ARG A 226 9.36 9.83 -23.58
CA ARG A 226 9.79 11.24 -23.76
C ARG A 226 8.78 12.08 -24.52
N LYS A 227 7.58 12.20 -23.97
CA LYS A 227 6.46 12.87 -24.65
C LYS A 227 6.62 14.38 -24.63
N THR A 228 6.51 15.01 -25.81
CA THR A 228 6.53 16.47 -25.93
C THR A 228 5.22 17.08 -25.40
N PRO A 229 5.21 18.37 -25.01
CA PRO A 229 3.97 19.04 -24.58
C PRO A 229 2.84 18.95 -25.63
N ARG A 230 3.18 19.05 -26.92
CA ARG A 230 2.23 18.88 -28.02
C ARG A 230 1.67 17.44 -28.09
N ALA A 231 2.50 16.44 -27.88
CA ALA A 231 2.05 15.04 -27.84
C ALA A 231 1.12 14.80 -26.65
N ARG A 232 1.40 15.40 -25.49
CA ARG A 232 0.51 15.32 -24.31
C ARG A 232 -0.86 15.93 -24.57
N ALA A 233 -0.92 17.10 -25.20
CA ALA A 233 -2.20 17.71 -25.58
C ALA A 233 -3.01 16.83 -26.55
N ALA A 234 -2.35 16.21 -27.54
CA ALA A 234 -3.01 15.27 -28.44
C ALA A 234 -3.49 13.99 -27.73
N LEU A 235 -2.78 13.54 -26.69
CA LEU A 235 -3.18 12.39 -25.88
C LEU A 235 -4.40 12.65 -25.02
N HIS A 236 -4.63 13.89 -24.58
CA HIS A 236 -5.87 14.27 -23.90
C HIS A 236 -7.10 14.05 -24.80
N ASP A 237 -7.06 14.58 -26.02
CA ASP A 237 -8.15 14.41 -27.00
C ASP A 237 -8.35 12.92 -27.35
N PHE A 238 -7.24 12.19 -27.47
CA PHE A 238 -7.25 10.76 -27.75
C PHE A 238 -7.86 9.93 -26.61
N TYR A 239 -7.48 10.22 -25.37
CA TYR A 239 -8.03 9.60 -24.16
C TYR A 239 -9.55 9.84 -24.08
N ASN A 240 -10.00 11.08 -24.30
CA ASN A 240 -11.41 11.42 -24.32
C ASN A 240 -12.17 10.70 -25.45
N GLY A 241 -11.52 10.49 -26.60
CA GLY A 241 -12.05 9.67 -27.69
C GLY A 241 -12.26 8.21 -27.29
N LEU A 242 -11.25 7.58 -26.69
CA LEU A 242 -11.33 6.21 -26.20
C LEU A 242 -12.38 6.05 -25.11
N ARG A 243 -12.42 6.96 -24.13
CA ARG A 243 -13.40 6.94 -23.03
C ARG A 243 -14.84 7.04 -23.53
N LYS A 244 -15.08 7.72 -24.66
CA LYS A 244 -16.40 7.78 -25.32
C LYS A 244 -16.70 6.53 -26.16
N ALA A 245 -15.69 5.98 -26.84
CA ALA A 245 -15.88 4.91 -27.82
C ALA A 245 -15.83 3.50 -27.20
N VAL A 246 -15.12 3.31 -26.09
CA VAL A 246 -14.85 2.02 -25.45
C VAL A 246 -15.57 1.95 -24.10
N PRO A 247 -16.69 1.21 -24.01
CA PRO A 247 -17.40 1.02 -22.75
C PRO A 247 -16.50 0.39 -21.69
N GLY A 248 -16.51 0.94 -20.47
CA GLY A 248 -15.69 0.44 -19.36
C GLY A 248 -14.24 0.94 -19.35
N PHE A 249 -13.82 1.77 -20.31
CA PHE A 249 -12.50 2.39 -20.30
C PHE A 249 -12.40 3.49 -19.22
N ASN A 250 -12.01 3.08 -18.00
CA ASN A 250 -12.06 3.92 -16.80
C ASN A 250 -10.68 4.22 -16.18
N TRP A 251 -9.58 3.95 -16.90
CA TRP A 251 -8.24 4.27 -16.41
C TRP A 251 -8.02 5.77 -16.26
N ASN A 252 -7.22 6.16 -15.27
CA ASN A 252 -6.84 7.54 -15.02
C ASN A 252 -6.09 8.13 -16.23
N GLU A 253 -6.47 9.33 -16.67
CA GLU A 253 -5.86 10.03 -17.81
C GLU A 253 -4.35 10.25 -17.66
N LEU A 254 -3.89 10.61 -16.46
CA LEU A 254 -2.48 10.81 -16.16
C LEU A 254 -1.69 9.51 -16.39
N ARG A 255 -2.17 8.39 -15.84
CA ARG A 255 -1.55 7.06 -16.03
C ARG A 255 -1.56 6.65 -17.50
N PHE A 256 -2.68 6.87 -18.19
CA PHE A 256 -2.77 6.63 -19.63
C PHE A 256 -1.75 7.45 -20.42
N THR A 257 -1.66 8.74 -20.11
CA THR A 257 -0.73 9.67 -20.77
C THR A 257 0.72 9.29 -20.50
N GLU A 258 1.06 8.86 -19.28
CA GLU A 258 2.40 8.41 -18.89
C GLU A 258 2.80 7.11 -19.56
N LEU A 259 1.86 6.19 -19.76
CA LEU A 259 2.15 4.86 -20.28
C LEU A 259 2.02 4.72 -21.80
N TYR A 260 1.32 5.64 -22.48
CA TYR A 260 1.13 5.58 -23.93
C TYR A 260 2.47 5.40 -24.69
N PRO A 261 2.55 4.44 -25.65
CA PRO A 261 1.47 3.67 -26.26
C PRO A 261 1.17 2.32 -25.57
N VAL A 262 1.65 2.08 -24.35
CA VAL A 262 1.33 0.88 -23.57
C VAL A 262 0.03 1.09 -22.79
N HIS A 263 -0.87 0.11 -22.85
CA HIS A 263 -2.12 0.17 -22.11
C HIS A 263 -1.85 0.07 -20.59
N PRO A 264 -2.48 0.90 -19.72
CA PRO A 264 -2.17 0.93 -18.29
C PRO A 264 -2.25 -0.43 -17.59
N LEU A 265 -3.24 -1.25 -17.95
CA LEU A 265 -3.41 -2.61 -17.41
C LEU A 265 -2.17 -3.52 -17.61
N VAL A 266 -1.36 -3.31 -18.66
CA VAL A 266 -0.11 -4.06 -18.86
C VAL A 266 0.86 -3.83 -17.69
N ALA A 267 0.93 -2.59 -17.21
CA ALA A 267 1.81 -2.22 -16.12
C ALA A 267 1.23 -2.69 -14.77
N GLU A 268 -0.09 -2.67 -14.62
CA GLU A 268 -0.80 -3.18 -13.44
C GLU A 268 -0.60 -4.69 -13.27
N ILE A 269 -0.69 -5.48 -14.35
CA ILE A 269 -0.56 -6.96 -14.30
C ILE A 269 0.89 -7.46 -14.35
N ALA A 270 1.87 -6.58 -14.57
CA ALA A 270 3.26 -6.97 -14.80
C ALA A 270 3.86 -7.81 -13.66
N HIS A 271 3.47 -7.52 -12.43
CA HIS A 271 3.93 -8.24 -11.24
C HIS A 271 3.41 -9.70 -11.21
N ALA A 272 2.14 -9.91 -11.56
CA ALA A 272 1.51 -11.22 -11.66
C ALA A 272 2.11 -12.04 -12.82
N VAL A 273 2.41 -11.41 -13.96
CA VAL A 273 3.14 -12.07 -15.06
C VAL A 273 4.52 -12.51 -14.59
N ARG A 274 5.25 -11.62 -13.90
CA ARG A 274 6.60 -11.92 -13.38
C ARG A 274 6.63 -13.04 -12.35
N LEU A 275 5.52 -13.26 -11.64
CA LEU A 275 5.38 -14.37 -10.69
C LEU A 275 5.58 -15.74 -11.37
N TYR A 276 5.12 -15.88 -12.60
CA TYR A 276 5.19 -17.13 -13.37
C TYR A 276 6.22 -17.11 -14.51
N ALA A 277 6.64 -15.91 -14.95
CA ALA A 277 7.71 -15.70 -15.91
C ALA A 277 8.81 -14.80 -15.29
N PRO A 278 9.77 -15.37 -14.53
CA PRO A 278 10.74 -14.58 -13.74
C PRO A 278 11.59 -13.60 -14.57
N LYS A 279 11.81 -13.91 -15.86
CA LYS A 279 12.55 -13.09 -16.82
C LYS A 279 11.75 -11.91 -17.34
N PHE A 280 10.44 -11.86 -17.11
CA PHE A 280 9.62 -10.74 -17.53
C PHE A 280 9.87 -9.52 -16.65
N ALA A 281 10.09 -8.37 -17.30
CA ALA A 281 10.17 -7.08 -16.64
C ALA A 281 9.45 -6.03 -17.48
N PHE A 282 8.70 -5.16 -16.80
CA PHE A 282 7.84 -4.16 -17.45
C PHE A 282 8.63 -3.17 -18.33
N LEU A 283 9.70 -2.57 -17.80
CA LEU A 283 10.45 -1.53 -18.54
C LEU A 283 11.14 -2.06 -19.81
N PRO A 284 11.86 -3.21 -19.80
CA PRO A 284 12.38 -3.82 -21.02
C PRO A 284 11.26 -4.16 -22.02
N PHE A 285 10.15 -4.74 -21.56
CA PHE A 285 9.00 -5.03 -22.40
C PHE A 285 8.45 -3.76 -23.07
N ALA A 286 8.23 -2.70 -22.29
CA ALA A 286 7.71 -1.43 -22.79
C ALA A 286 8.67 -0.79 -23.81
N ALA A 287 9.98 -0.83 -23.56
CA ALA A 287 10.98 -0.31 -24.49
C ALA A 287 10.96 -1.06 -25.84
N GLU A 288 10.92 -2.40 -25.81
CA GLU A 288 10.79 -3.22 -27.02
C GLU A 288 9.47 -2.96 -27.75
N ALA A 289 8.37 -2.91 -27.00
CA ALA A 289 7.03 -2.76 -27.57
C ALA A 289 6.86 -1.39 -28.24
N VAL A 290 7.43 -0.32 -27.69
CA VAL A 290 7.41 1.00 -28.33
C VAL A 290 8.26 1.06 -29.59
N ALA A 291 9.41 0.39 -29.61
CA ALA A 291 10.20 0.27 -30.84
C ALA A 291 9.37 -0.35 -31.98
N ARG A 292 8.51 -1.34 -31.66
CA ARG A 292 7.56 -1.92 -32.62
C ARG A 292 6.36 -1.03 -32.91
N ALA A 293 5.86 -0.29 -31.91
CA ALA A 293 4.65 0.53 -32.02
C ALA A 293 4.86 1.84 -32.79
N THR A 294 6.11 2.28 -33.01
CA THR A 294 6.43 3.55 -33.68
C THR A 294 5.86 3.64 -35.11
N ASN A 295 5.62 2.51 -35.77
CA ASN A 295 5.03 2.43 -37.12
C ASN A 295 3.54 2.06 -37.13
N ARG A 296 2.90 1.94 -35.96
CA ARG A 296 1.48 1.56 -35.86
C ARG A 296 0.58 2.80 -35.86
N PRO A 297 -0.69 2.66 -36.29
CA PRO A 297 -1.70 3.69 -36.07
C PRO A 297 -1.82 4.01 -34.57
N ALA A 298 -2.14 5.26 -34.23
CA ALA A 298 -2.23 5.71 -32.83
C ALA A 298 -3.25 4.93 -31.97
N LEU A 299 -4.25 4.32 -32.61
CA LEU A 299 -5.26 3.47 -31.97
C LEU A 299 -4.76 2.06 -31.59
N SER A 300 -3.56 1.68 -32.02
CA SER A 300 -2.98 0.38 -31.72
C SER A 300 -2.05 0.49 -30.52
N LEU A 301 -2.64 0.50 -29.31
CA LEU A 301 -1.87 0.36 -28.08
C LEU A 301 -1.22 -1.02 -28.02
N VAL A 302 -0.17 -1.11 -27.19
CA VAL A 302 0.38 -2.39 -26.74
C VAL A 302 -0.52 -2.92 -25.64
N LEU A 303 -1.13 -4.08 -25.88
CA LEU A 303 -2.15 -4.69 -25.03
C LEU A 303 -1.65 -6.01 -24.41
N LEU A 304 -2.52 -6.70 -23.69
CA LEU A 304 -2.21 -7.94 -22.97
C LEU A 304 -1.88 -9.12 -23.90
N ASP A 305 -2.32 -9.11 -25.16
CA ASP A 305 -1.96 -10.14 -26.13
C ASP A 305 -0.46 -10.13 -26.46
N GLU A 306 0.16 -8.94 -26.57
CA GLU A 306 1.60 -8.83 -26.77
C GLU A 306 2.40 -9.27 -25.53
N VAL A 307 1.84 -9.09 -24.33
CA VAL A 307 2.43 -9.62 -23.09
C VAL A 307 2.37 -11.14 -23.09
N PHE A 308 1.21 -11.72 -23.45
CA PHE A 308 1.06 -13.16 -23.62
C PHE A 308 2.09 -13.71 -24.61
N ASP A 309 2.17 -13.14 -25.82
CA ASP A 309 3.07 -13.62 -26.86
C ASP A 309 4.55 -13.54 -26.47
N LYS A 310 4.95 -12.54 -25.69
CA LYS A 310 6.32 -12.42 -25.18
C LYS A 310 6.64 -13.48 -24.12
N THR A 311 5.66 -13.87 -23.31
CA THR A 311 5.85 -14.67 -22.10
C THR A 311 5.36 -16.10 -22.20
N GLU A 312 4.65 -16.47 -23.27
CA GLU A 312 4.02 -17.79 -23.49
C GLU A 312 4.98 -18.95 -23.21
N GLN A 313 6.23 -18.87 -23.70
CA GLN A 313 7.21 -19.93 -23.51
C GLN A 313 7.65 -20.09 -22.05
N ASP A 314 7.72 -19.01 -21.28
CA ASP A 314 8.11 -19.08 -19.87
C ASP A 314 6.92 -19.46 -18.99
N LEU A 315 5.74 -18.87 -19.27
CA LEU A 315 4.49 -19.22 -18.59
C LEU A 315 4.13 -20.69 -18.76
N SER A 316 4.35 -21.28 -19.94
CA SER A 316 4.07 -22.71 -20.21
C SER A 316 5.00 -23.69 -19.47
N LYS A 317 6.16 -23.21 -18.99
CA LYS A 317 7.08 -24.01 -18.16
C LYS A 317 6.72 -23.96 -16.68
N ALA A 318 5.97 -22.96 -16.23
CA ALA A 318 5.58 -22.80 -14.83
C ALA A 318 4.69 -23.98 -14.41
N GLU A 319 5.09 -24.69 -13.35
CA GLU A 319 4.38 -25.90 -12.91
C GLU A 319 2.92 -25.61 -12.53
N ASP A 320 2.70 -24.48 -11.85
CA ASP A 320 1.38 -24.01 -11.41
C ASP A 320 0.43 -23.68 -12.58
N LEU A 321 0.95 -23.46 -13.78
CA LEU A 321 0.17 -23.09 -14.97
C LEU A 321 -0.08 -24.24 -15.95
N LYS A 322 0.51 -25.43 -15.71
CA LYS A 322 0.40 -26.57 -16.64
C LYS A 322 -1.06 -26.91 -16.99
N ALA A 323 -1.94 -26.98 -15.99
CA ALA A 323 -3.36 -27.27 -16.20
C ALA A 323 -4.08 -26.15 -16.96
N SER A 324 -3.78 -24.89 -16.63
CA SER A 324 -4.34 -23.71 -17.28
C SER A 324 -3.92 -23.63 -18.75
N PHE A 325 -2.66 -23.96 -19.08
CA PHE A 325 -2.17 -24.01 -20.46
C PHE A 325 -2.82 -25.11 -21.29
N VAL A 326 -3.01 -26.31 -20.71
CA VAL A 326 -3.75 -27.38 -21.39
C VAL A 326 -5.17 -26.92 -21.75
N ALA A 327 -5.83 -26.19 -20.84
CA ALA A 327 -7.14 -25.63 -21.11
C ALA A 327 -7.10 -24.51 -22.16
N TYR A 328 -6.10 -23.63 -22.11
CA TYR A 328 -5.87 -22.60 -23.12
C TYR A 328 -5.69 -23.21 -24.52
N ASP A 329 -4.81 -24.20 -24.66
CA ASP A 329 -4.55 -24.89 -25.94
C ASP A 329 -5.79 -25.62 -26.45
N TYR A 330 -6.54 -26.25 -25.54
CA TYR A 330 -7.79 -26.90 -25.86
C TYR A 330 -8.82 -25.90 -26.41
N LEU A 331 -9.01 -24.76 -25.74
CA LEU A 331 -9.92 -23.70 -26.16
C LEU A 331 -9.48 -23.04 -27.46
N ALA A 332 -8.18 -22.78 -27.64
CA ALA A 332 -7.61 -22.26 -28.87
C ALA A 332 -7.85 -23.21 -30.05
N THR A 333 -7.80 -24.52 -29.82
CA THR A 333 -7.97 -25.53 -30.86
C THR A 333 -9.44 -25.84 -31.17
N HIS A 334 -10.30 -25.92 -30.15
CA HIS A 334 -11.67 -26.43 -30.29
C HIS A 334 -12.72 -25.32 -30.26
N ALA A 335 -12.61 -24.36 -29.32
CA ALA A 335 -13.59 -23.28 -29.21
C ALA A 335 -13.35 -22.21 -30.27
N VAL A 336 -12.13 -21.66 -30.35
CA VAL A 336 -11.81 -20.58 -31.31
C VAL A 336 -11.98 -21.04 -32.76
N ASN A 337 -11.53 -22.25 -33.11
CA ASN A 337 -11.65 -22.73 -34.50
C ASN A 337 -13.08 -23.07 -34.91
N SER A 338 -13.98 -23.34 -33.95
CA SER A 338 -15.41 -23.54 -34.23
C SER A 338 -16.13 -22.26 -34.64
N LEU A 339 -15.57 -21.08 -34.31
CA LEU A 339 -16.15 -19.79 -34.65
C LEU A 339 -15.97 -19.43 -36.14
N PRO A 340 -16.86 -18.60 -36.71
CA PRO A 340 -16.70 -18.03 -38.04
C PRO A 340 -15.36 -17.31 -38.19
N VAL A 341 -14.74 -17.40 -39.37
CA VAL A 341 -13.38 -16.86 -39.64
C VAL A 341 -13.24 -15.40 -39.21
N MET A 342 -14.26 -14.57 -39.45
CA MET A 342 -14.27 -13.15 -39.10
C MET A 342 -14.24 -12.88 -37.59
N GLN A 343 -14.63 -13.84 -36.75
CA GLN A 343 -14.68 -13.70 -35.28
C GLN A 343 -13.46 -14.33 -34.59
N ARG A 344 -12.69 -15.17 -35.29
CA ARG A 344 -11.58 -15.91 -34.71
C ARG A 344 -10.48 -15.01 -34.13
N LEU A 345 -10.23 -13.87 -34.77
CA LEU A 345 -9.22 -12.93 -34.28
C LEU A 345 -9.62 -12.35 -32.91
N HIS A 346 -10.85 -11.83 -32.78
CA HIS A 346 -11.35 -11.31 -31.51
C HIS A 346 -11.37 -12.40 -30.44
N ALA A 347 -11.82 -13.61 -30.78
CA ALA A 347 -11.81 -14.74 -29.86
C ALA A 347 -10.40 -15.10 -29.35
N LYS A 348 -9.37 -15.05 -30.21
CA LYS A 348 -7.97 -15.25 -29.78
C LYS A 348 -7.49 -14.14 -28.85
N LEU A 349 -7.80 -12.88 -29.15
CA LEU A 349 -7.42 -11.75 -28.31
C LEU A 349 -8.10 -11.83 -26.93
N ILE A 350 -9.39 -12.16 -26.90
CA ILE A 350 -10.17 -12.41 -25.67
C ILE A 350 -9.51 -13.53 -24.85
N LEU A 351 -9.16 -14.66 -25.49
CA LEU A 351 -8.57 -15.80 -24.79
C LEU A 351 -7.21 -15.47 -24.16
N LYS A 352 -6.32 -14.77 -24.90
CA LYS A 352 -5.02 -14.32 -24.39
C LYS A 352 -5.17 -13.31 -23.26
N GLY A 353 -6.02 -12.29 -23.44
CA GLY A 353 -6.27 -11.27 -22.43
C GLY A 353 -6.83 -11.88 -21.14
N LEU A 354 -7.80 -12.78 -21.26
CA LEU A 354 -8.38 -13.50 -20.13
C LEU A 354 -7.33 -14.33 -19.37
N PHE A 355 -6.45 -15.02 -20.09
CA PHE A 355 -5.37 -15.80 -19.48
C PHE A 355 -4.43 -14.92 -18.65
N ILE A 356 -3.98 -13.79 -19.22
CA ILE A 356 -3.08 -12.86 -18.52
C ILE A 356 -3.74 -12.22 -17.29
N ILE A 357 -5.00 -11.79 -17.40
CA ILE A 357 -5.74 -11.22 -16.25
C ILE A 357 -5.90 -12.26 -15.13
N SER A 358 -6.10 -13.53 -15.49
CA SER A 358 -6.26 -14.62 -14.53
C SER A 358 -5.02 -14.93 -13.71
N LEU A 359 -3.83 -14.43 -14.11
CA LEU A 359 -2.59 -14.66 -13.35
C LEU A 359 -2.58 -13.96 -11.99
N ASP A 360 -3.33 -12.87 -11.83
CA ASP A 360 -3.49 -12.16 -10.54
C ASP A 360 -4.69 -12.70 -9.73
N GLY A 361 -5.20 -13.88 -10.09
CA GLY A 361 -6.41 -14.49 -9.48
C GLY A 361 -7.73 -13.80 -9.84
N ARG A 362 -7.67 -12.62 -10.48
CA ARG A 362 -8.81 -11.85 -10.95
C ARG A 362 -9.41 -12.48 -12.20
N GLY A 363 -10.74 -12.44 -12.29
CA GLY A 363 -11.43 -12.67 -13.57
C GLY A 363 -11.73 -11.37 -14.29
N ALA A 364 -12.30 -11.47 -15.48
CA ALA A 364 -12.80 -10.33 -16.24
C ALA A 364 -14.26 -10.55 -16.67
N THR A 365 -15.05 -9.47 -16.65
CA THR A 365 -16.34 -9.43 -17.36
C THR A 365 -16.13 -9.16 -18.85
N GLY A 366 -17.18 -9.35 -19.67
CA GLY A 366 -17.12 -9.03 -21.09
C GLY A 366 -16.79 -7.56 -21.37
N ARG A 367 -17.31 -6.65 -20.52
CA ARG A 367 -17.05 -5.22 -20.60
C ARG A 367 -15.59 -4.89 -20.25
N GLU A 368 -15.10 -5.41 -19.13
CA GLU A 368 -13.72 -5.19 -18.68
C GLU A 368 -12.71 -5.72 -19.70
N LEU A 369 -12.96 -6.91 -20.26
CA LEU A 369 -12.07 -7.51 -21.25
C LEU A 369 -12.14 -6.78 -22.60
N GLY A 370 -13.31 -6.29 -22.99
CA GLY A 370 -13.47 -5.41 -24.15
C GLY A 370 -12.64 -4.13 -24.02
N ALA A 371 -12.68 -3.50 -22.84
CA ALA A 371 -11.86 -2.33 -22.55
C ALA A 371 -10.36 -2.65 -22.53
N ALA A 372 -9.97 -3.74 -21.85
CA ALA A 372 -8.58 -4.20 -21.73
C ALA A 372 -7.93 -4.56 -23.08
N MET A 373 -8.73 -5.05 -24.03
CA MET A 373 -8.27 -5.46 -25.36
C MET A 373 -8.60 -4.42 -26.45
N LEU A 374 -9.10 -3.24 -26.07
CA LEU A 374 -9.60 -2.20 -26.99
C LEU A 374 -10.51 -2.74 -28.11
N LEU A 375 -11.38 -3.68 -27.76
CA LEU A 375 -12.39 -4.21 -28.68
C LEU A 375 -13.61 -3.30 -28.58
N TYR A 376 -13.84 -2.48 -29.60
CA TYR A 376 -15.02 -1.59 -29.66
C TYR A 376 -15.56 -1.44 -31.08
N ASP A 377 -16.86 -1.14 -31.15
CA ASP A 377 -17.56 -0.70 -32.36
C ASP A 377 -18.24 0.63 -32.04
N GLN A 378 -17.83 1.71 -32.72
CA GLN A 378 -18.39 3.06 -32.49
C GLN A 378 -19.88 3.15 -32.83
N ALA A 379 -20.36 2.34 -33.78
CA ALA A 379 -21.75 2.35 -34.19
C ALA A 379 -22.64 1.50 -33.27
N GLN A 380 -22.10 0.41 -32.72
CA GLN A 380 -22.85 -0.57 -31.93
C GLN A 380 -22.06 -1.11 -30.71
N PRO A 381 -21.75 -0.26 -29.71
CA PRO A 381 -20.91 -0.65 -28.57
C PRO A 381 -21.50 -1.81 -27.76
N GLU A 382 -22.80 -1.77 -27.47
CA GLU A 382 -23.50 -2.82 -26.71
C GLU A 382 -23.57 -4.17 -27.43
N ALA A 383 -23.62 -4.17 -28.76
CA ALA A 383 -23.67 -5.40 -29.54
C ALA A 383 -22.35 -6.15 -29.46
N LEU A 384 -21.22 -5.42 -29.45
CA LEU A 384 -19.91 -6.02 -29.33
C LEU A 384 -19.68 -6.60 -27.93
N ILE A 385 -20.09 -5.91 -26.86
CA ILE A 385 -19.99 -6.45 -25.49
C ILE A 385 -20.74 -7.79 -25.40
N LYS A 386 -21.97 -7.84 -25.90
CA LYS A 386 -22.75 -9.10 -25.95
C LYS A 386 -22.05 -10.19 -26.75
N GLN A 387 -21.34 -9.83 -27.82
CA GLN A 387 -20.55 -10.78 -28.59
C GLN A 387 -19.35 -11.30 -27.79
N ILE A 388 -18.66 -10.44 -27.03
CA ILE A 388 -17.57 -10.83 -26.14
C ILE A 388 -18.10 -11.77 -25.05
N GLU A 389 -19.21 -11.42 -24.39
CA GLU A 389 -19.88 -12.27 -23.38
C GLU A 389 -20.29 -13.62 -23.96
N THR A 390 -20.85 -13.64 -25.17
CA THR A 390 -21.21 -14.89 -25.87
C THR A 390 -19.97 -15.75 -26.12
N THR A 391 -18.84 -15.13 -26.45
CA THR A 391 -17.55 -15.81 -26.67
C THR A 391 -16.99 -16.37 -25.37
N LEU A 392 -17.05 -15.60 -24.27
CA LEU A 392 -16.65 -16.05 -22.94
C LEU A 392 -17.53 -17.20 -22.42
N ALA A 393 -18.85 -17.12 -22.62
CA ALA A 393 -19.77 -18.19 -22.31
C ALA A 393 -19.50 -19.46 -23.16
N LEU A 394 -19.11 -19.30 -24.43
CA LEU A 394 -18.62 -20.44 -25.23
C LEU A 394 -17.36 -21.05 -24.61
N PHE A 395 -16.38 -20.24 -24.24
CA PHE A 395 -15.16 -20.74 -23.59
C PHE A 395 -15.47 -21.48 -22.29
N ALA A 396 -16.32 -20.94 -21.41
CA ALA A 396 -16.69 -21.60 -20.17
C ALA A 396 -17.39 -22.95 -20.38
N ARG A 397 -18.24 -23.07 -21.40
CA ARG A 397 -18.93 -24.34 -21.73
C ARG A 397 -18.02 -25.37 -22.40
N THR A 398 -17.01 -24.91 -23.15
CA THR A 398 -16.09 -25.78 -23.89
C THR A 398 -14.85 -26.14 -23.09
N ALA A 399 -14.49 -25.36 -22.07
CA ALA A 399 -13.31 -25.61 -21.26
C ALA A 399 -13.37 -27.00 -20.58
N PRO A 400 -12.23 -27.69 -20.43
CA PRO A 400 -12.13 -28.85 -19.56
C PRO A 400 -12.69 -28.54 -18.17
N GLN A 401 -13.36 -29.52 -17.55
CA GLN A 401 -14.07 -29.32 -16.27
C GLN A 401 -13.13 -28.73 -15.20
N GLY A 402 -13.55 -27.61 -14.60
CA GLY A 402 -12.81 -26.93 -13.53
C GLY A 402 -11.65 -26.03 -14.01
N ALA A 403 -11.38 -25.94 -15.32
CA ALA A 403 -10.28 -25.15 -15.85
C ALA A 403 -10.63 -23.67 -16.09
N LEU A 404 -11.90 -23.37 -16.38
CA LEU A 404 -12.42 -22.01 -16.48
C LEU A 404 -13.62 -21.86 -15.55
N GLN A 405 -13.58 -20.88 -14.66
CA GLN A 405 -14.68 -20.56 -13.76
C GLN A 405 -15.50 -19.40 -14.33
N ALA A 406 -16.82 -19.50 -14.15
CA ALA A 406 -17.76 -18.44 -14.46
C ALA A 406 -18.60 -18.20 -13.19
N SER A 407 -18.45 -17.02 -12.59
CA SER A 407 -19.22 -16.59 -11.42
C SER A 407 -20.12 -15.44 -11.80
N ALA A 408 -21.42 -15.56 -11.52
CA ALA A 408 -22.32 -14.41 -11.54
C ALA A 408 -22.04 -13.56 -10.29
N GLU A 409 -21.91 -12.25 -10.44
CA GLU A 409 -21.96 -11.34 -9.29
C GLU A 409 -23.43 -11.27 -8.83
N ASP A 410 -23.71 -11.57 -7.56
CA ASP A 410 -25.09 -11.83 -7.09
C ASP A 410 -26.04 -10.61 -7.10
N ASP A 411 -25.57 -9.44 -7.53
CA ASP A 411 -26.40 -8.23 -7.76
C ASP A 411 -26.14 -7.54 -9.14
N ALA A 412 -25.22 -8.06 -9.97
CA ALA A 412 -24.92 -7.54 -11.29
C ALA A 412 -25.26 -8.56 -12.38
N ALA A 413 -25.89 -8.12 -13.46
CA ALA A 413 -26.18 -8.99 -14.62
C ALA A 413 -24.91 -9.45 -15.38
N GLU A 414 -23.70 -9.13 -14.89
CA GLU A 414 -22.43 -9.42 -15.56
C GLU A 414 -21.77 -10.67 -14.96
N VAL A 415 -21.38 -11.60 -15.84
CA VAL A 415 -20.67 -12.83 -15.47
C VAL A 415 -19.17 -12.61 -15.57
N ARG A 416 -18.45 -12.93 -14.49
CA ARG A 416 -16.99 -12.84 -14.44
C ARG A 416 -16.36 -14.19 -14.77
N TYR A 417 -15.39 -14.18 -15.67
CA TYR A 417 -14.70 -15.38 -16.14
C TYR A 417 -13.24 -15.36 -15.69
N ARG A 418 -12.71 -16.51 -15.27
CA ARG A 418 -11.28 -16.66 -14.93
C ARG A 418 -10.75 -18.05 -15.27
N PHE A 419 -9.49 -18.12 -15.70
CA PHE A 419 -8.75 -19.40 -15.68
C PHE A 419 -8.45 -19.79 -14.25
N ASN A 420 -8.49 -21.09 -14.01
CA ASN A 420 -8.00 -21.65 -12.77
C ASN A 420 -6.47 -21.72 -12.83
N VAL A 421 -5.80 -20.84 -12.09
CA VAL A 421 -4.35 -20.67 -12.08
C VAL A 421 -3.79 -21.12 -10.72
N GLY A 422 -2.87 -22.09 -10.73
CA GLY A 422 -2.20 -22.60 -9.52
C GLY A 422 -3.13 -23.16 -8.44
N ARG A 423 -2.74 -22.99 -7.17
CA ARG A 423 -3.58 -23.31 -5.99
C ARG A 423 -4.73 -22.32 -5.76
N GLY A 424 -4.88 -21.30 -6.61
CA GLY A 424 -5.82 -20.19 -6.45
C GLY A 424 -7.29 -20.63 -6.36
N ALA A 425 -7.74 -21.60 -7.15
CA ALA A 425 -9.13 -22.07 -7.03
C ALA A 425 -9.40 -22.93 -5.80
N ALA A 426 -8.40 -23.69 -5.33
CA ALA A 426 -8.52 -24.44 -4.08
C ALA A 426 -8.59 -23.46 -2.90
N PHE A 427 -7.74 -22.43 -2.92
CA PHE A 427 -7.79 -21.33 -1.96
C PHE A 427 -9.12 -20.59 -1.98
N GLU A 428 -9.58 -20.14 -3.15
CA GLU A 428 -10.81 -19.37 -3.28
C GLU A 428 -12.05 -20.18 -2.86
N SER A 429 -12.07 -21.49 -3.17
CA SER A 429 -13.10 -22.39 -2.68
C SER A 429 -12.99 -22.58 -1.16
N ALA A 430 -11.79 -22.74 -0.62
CA ALA A 430 -11.55 -22.89 0.81
C ALA A 430 -11.89 -21.61 1.59
N LEU A 431 -11.59 -20.44 1.03
CA LEU A 431 -11.91 -19.13 1.60
C LEU A 431 -13.42 -18.87 1.53
N ALA A 432 -14.07 -19.15 0.39
CA ALA A 432 -15.52 -19.01 0.29
C ALA A 432 -16.25 -19.96 1.26
N GLU A 433 -15.75 -21.20 1.41
CA GLU A 433 -16.28 -22.13 2.41
C GLU A 433 -16.01 -21.67 3.84
N ALA A 434 -14.82 -21.15 4.15
CA ALA A 434 -14.49 -20.63 5.46
C ALA A 434 -15.34 -19.40 5.81
N ALA A 435 -15.50 -18.46 4.87
CA ALA A 435 -16.35 -17.29 5.00
C ALA A 435 -17.82 -17.66 5.17
N ALA A 436 -18.30 -18.69 4.46
CA ALA A 436 -19.67 -19.20 4.60
C ALA A 436 -19.92 -19.95 5.92
N ARG A 437 -18.89 -20.59 6.50
CA ARG A 437 -18.97 -21.27 7.81
C ARG A 437 -18.92 -20.28 8.99
N LEU A 438 -18.28 -19.14 8.81
CA LEU A 438 -18.24 -18.05 9.79
C LEU A 438 -19.59 -17.33 9.84
N THR A 439 -20.26 -17.42 10.99
CA THR A 439 -21.41 -16.57 11.30
C THR A 439 -20.88 -15.25 11.82
N VAL A 440 -20.47 -14.37 10.90
CA VAL A 440 -19.97 -13.03 11.26
C VAL A 440 -21.11 -12.23 11.87
N GLY A 441 -21.05 -12.04 13.19
CA GLY A 441 -21.96 -11.17 13.92
C GLY A 441 -21.62 -9.69 13.73
N GLU A 442 -22.57 -8.79 14.03
CA GLU A 442 -22.34 -7.33 13.98
C GLU A 442 -21.15 -6.88 14.83
N ALA A 443 -20.83 -7.61 15.91
CA ALA A 443 -19.71 -7.32 16.80
C ALA A 443 -18.33 -7.47 16.12
N GLU A 444 -18.13 -8.52 15.33
CA GLU A 444 -16.85 -8.79 14.65
C GLU A 444 -16.62 -7.79 13.51
N LEU A 445 -17.70 -7.47 12.77
CA LEU A 445 -17.69 -6.45 11.74
C LEU A 445 -17.39 -5.06 12.34
N GLY A 446 -18.02 -4.74 13.47
CA GLY A 446 -17.77 -3.52 14.23
C GLY A 446 -16.31 -3.43 14.71
N ALA A 447 -15.74 -4.53 15.21
CA ALA A 447 -14.35 -4.58 15.64
C ALA A 447 -13.37 -4.34 14.48
N LEU A 448 -13.63 -4.94 13.31
CA LEU A 448 -12.84 -4.70 12.10
C LEU A 448 -12.92 -3.22 11.69
N LEU A 449 -14.12 -2.66 11.56
CA LEU A 449 -14.32 -1.27 11.13
C LEU A 449 -13.75 -0.24 12.10
N ARG A 450 -13.58 -0.59 13.38
CA ARG A 450 -12.90 0.26 14.36
C ARG A 450 -11.37 0.30 14.19
N THR A 451 -10.78 -0.77 13.64
CA THR A 451 -9.30 -0.90 13.51
C THR A 451 -8.77 -0.46 12.15
N VAL A 452 -9.56 -0.60 11.09
CA VAL A 452 -9.24 -0.19 9.71
C VAL A 452 -8.71 1.26 9.59
N PRO A 453 -9.26 2.27 10.30
CA PRO A 453 -8.85 3.67 10.12
C PRO A 453 -7.39 3.95 10.49
N ARG A 454 -6.74 3.07 11.27
CA ARG A 454 -5.32 3.20 11.62
C ARG A 454 -4.39 3.21 10.42
N ALA A 455 -4.78 2.54 9.33
CA ALA A 455 -4.00 2.56 8.09
C ALA A 455 -3.94 3.98 7.48
N ARG A 456 -4.96 4.80 7.75
CA ARG A 456 -5.12 6.15 7.22
C ARG A 456 -4.75 7.25 8.21
N PHE A 457 -5.17 7.12 9.46
CA PHE A 457 -4.98 8.10 10.52
C PHE A 457 -4.01 7.58 11.58
N ALA A 458 -2.79 8.10 11.57
CA ALA A 458 -1.76 7.72 12.54
C ALA A 458 -2.14 8.08 13.99
N ASP A 459 -3.02 9.07 14.15
CA ASP A 459 -3.55 9.57 15.42
C ASP A 459 -4.87 8.90 15.85
N TRP A 460 -5.28 7.80 15.21
CA TRP A 460 -6.54 7.11 15.57
C TRP A 460 -6.51 6.53 17.01
N PRO A 461 -7.42 6.96 17.92
CA PRO A 461 -7.27 6.71 19.36
C PRO A 461 -7.89 5.39 19.86
N LEU A 462 -8.73 4.73 19.05
CA LEU A 462 -9.48 3.52 19.47
C LEU A 462 -8.69 2.20 19.22
N ALA A 463 -7.37 2.22 19.44
CA ALA A 463 -6.48 1.08 19.23
C ALA A 463 -6.30 0.23 20.50
N SER A 464 -6.30 -1.09 20.36
CA SER A 464 -5.93 -2.03 21.43
C SER A 464 -4.42 -2.31 21.37
N ASP A 465 -3.69 -1.93 22.41
CA ASP A 465 -2.36 -2.47 22.69
C ASP A 465 -2.52 -3.77 23.51
N GLY A 466 -2.88 -4.87 22.83
CA GLY A 466 -2.60 -6.23 23.30
C GLY A 466 -3.28 -6.73 24.58
N GLY A 467 -4.50 -6.30 24.91
CA GLY A 467 -5.28 -6.81 26.06
C GLY A 467 -6.75 -7.12 25.73
N GLU A 468 -7.33 -8.14 26.37
CA GLU A 468 -8.66 -8.75 26.14
C GLU A 468 -9.89 -7.81 26.35
N SER A 469 -9.70 -6.50 26.47
CA SER A 469 -10.79 -5.53 26.54
C SER A 469 -10.44 -4.36 25.63
N GLN A 470 -11.07 -4.33 24.45
CA GLN A 470 -10.86 -3.27 23.48
C GLN A 470 -11.57 -2.00 24.00
N PRO A 471 -10.88 -0.85 24.15
CA PRO A 471 -11.52 0.37 24.63
C PRO A 471 -12.61 0.80 23.64
N GLU A 472 -13.85 0.92 24.14
CA GLU A 472 -14.98 1.49 23.40
C GLU A 472 -15.03 3.02 23.53
N GLU A 473 -14.17 3.59 24.38
CA GLU A 473 -14.03 5.01 24.66
C GLU A 473 -12.55 5.40 24.62
N ALA A 474 -12.22 6.52 23.99
CA ALA A 474 -10.89 7.09 24.02
C ALA A 474 -10.92 8.62 24.12
N ASP A 475 -10.07 9.16 24.99
CA ASP A 475 -9.81 10.59 25.10
C ASP A 475 -9.03 11.08 23.87
N PHE A 476 -9.38 12.27 23.39
CA PHE A 476 -8.75 12.85 22.21
C PHE A 476 -8.66 14.38 22.34
N ASN A 477 -7.50 14.93 21.99
CA ASN A 477 -7.25 16.37 22.08
C ASN A 477 -7.21 16.99 20.68
N LEU A 478 -7.98 18.06 20.49
CA LEU A 478 -7.95 18.87 19.26
C LEU A 478 -7.26 20.18 19.52
N VAL A 479 -6.39 20.62 18.61
CA VAL A 479 -5.86 21.98 18.67
C VAL A 479 -6.83 22.89 17.92
N TRP A 480 -7.43 23.84 18.63
CA TRP A 480 -8.30 24.86 18.03
C TRP A 480 -7.83 26.24 18.47
N ARG A 481 -7.56 27.12 17.49
CA ARG A 481 -7.00 28.48 17.70
C ARG A 481 -5.74 28.50 18.58
N GLY A 482 -4.93 27.43 18.50
CA GLY A 482 -3.71 27.27 19.29
C GLY A 482 -3.91 26.85 20.74
N THR A 483 -5.09 26.35 21.12
CA THR A 483 -5.33 25.72 22.44
C THR A 483 -5.85 24.31 22.29
N HIS A 484 -5.50 23.43 23.24
CA HIS A 484 -6.01 22.06 23.28
C HIS A 484 -7.44 22.02 23.80
N ARG A 485 -8.31 21.30 23.08
CA ARG A 485 -9.71 21.02 23.42
C ARG A 485 -9.87 19.55 23.67
N ARG A 486 -10.09 19.19 24.92
CA ARG A 486 -10.21 17.80 25.36
C ARG A 486 -11.60 17.30 25.02
N GLY A 487 -11.68 16.21 24.29
CA GLY A 487 -12.93 15.51 24.04
C GLY A 487 -12.75 14.02 24.05
N ARG A 488 -13.82 13.32 23.67
CA ARG A 488 -13.85 11.85 23.70
C ARG A 488 -14.56 11.27 22.49
N LEU A 489 -14.07 10.12 22.05
CA LEU A 489 -14.63 9.31 20.97
C LEU A 489 -15.18 8.01 21.55
N LEU A 490 -16.45 7.77 21.31
CA LEU A 490 -17.18 6.57 21.72
C LEU A 490 -17.50 5.73 20.48
N TRP A 491 -17.30 4.42 20.52
CA TRP A 491 -17.61 3.51 19.41
C TRP A 491 -18.75 2.56 19.76
N GLY A 492 -19.80 2.55 18.95
CA GLY A 492 -20.94 1.64 19.06
C GLY A 492 -22.14 2.21 19.84
N ASN A 493 -23.11 1.33 20.11
CA ASN A 493 -24.36 1.63 20.83
C ASN A 493 -24.21 1.45 22.36
N SER A 494 -23.03 1.70 22.92
CA SER A 494 -22.82 1.75 24.36
C SER A 494 -23.54 2.97 24.94
N GLY A 495 -24.87 2.89 25.02
CA GLY A 495 -25.65 3.78 25.84
C GLY A 495 -25.10 3.70 27.26
N ARG A 496 -24.89 4.85 27.89
CA ARG A 496 -24.68 4.93 29.34
C ARG A 496 -25.77 4.09 30.00
N THR A 497 -25.42 2.92 30.52
CA THR A 497 -26.23 2.32 31.56
C THR A 497 -26.00 3.20 32.77
N ASP A 498 -27.07 3.82 33.28
CA ASP A 498 -27.11 4.77 34.42
C ASP A 498 -26.43 4.28 35.72
N GLN A 499 -25.75 3.13 35.72
CA GLN A 499 -25.08 2.53 36.87
C GLN A 499 -23.56 2.75 36.92
N GLN A 500 -22.91 3.33 35.92
CA GLN A 500 -21.48 3.71 35.97
C GLN A 500 -21.22 5.21 36.18
N ALA A 501 -22.25 6.01 36.45
CA ALA A 501 -22.09 7.44 36.77
C ALA A 501 -21.61 7.73 38.21
N ALA A 502 -21.27 6.71 39.00
CA ALA A 502 -20.85 6.87 40.39
C ALA A 502 -19.52 6.15 40.65
N GLY A 503 -18.43 6.65 40.05
CA GLY A 503 -17.11 6.11 40.38
C GLY A 503 -15.98 6.48 39.43
N THR A 504 -15.74 7.77 39.19
CA THR A 504 -14.39 8.21 38.80
C THR A 504 -14.18 9.63 39.29
N GLU A 505 -13.43 9.75 40.38
CA GLU A 505 -12.94 11.01 40.92
C GLU A 505 -12.00 11.65 39.89
N GLY A 506 -12.43 12.75 39.27
CA GLY A 506 -11.63 13.52 38.30
C GLY A 506 -12.45 14.11 37.15
N ALA A 507 -13.61 14.72 37.42
CA ALA A 507 -14.44 15.34 36.38
C ALA A 507 -13.83 16.68 35.93
N GLU A 508 -12.77 16.63 35.12
CA GLU A 508 -12.49 17.71 34.17
C GLU A 508 -13.53 17.63 33.04
N ALA A 509 -14.26 18.71 32.79
CA ALA A 509 -15.32 18.73 31.79
C ALA A 509 -14.73 18.58 30.38
N TYR A 510 -15.26 17.63 29.59
CA TYR A 510 -14.95 17.51 28.17
C TYR A 510 -15.61 18.67 27.39
N ASP A 511 -14.91 19.19 26.38
CA ASP A 511 -15.43 20.23 25.48
C ASP A 511 -16.39 19.64 24.44
N TRP A 512 -16.14 18.41 24.00
CA TRP A 512 -16.88 17.74 22.93
C TRP A 512 -16.85 16.22 23.08
N GLU A 513 -17.85 15.56 22.52
CA GLU A 513 -18.02 14.10 22.54
C GLU A 513 -18.60 13.63 21.21
N ILE A 514 -17.97 12.63 20.60
CA ILE A 514 -18.45 12.02 19.35
C ILE A 514 -18.76 10.55 19.59
N GLN A 515 -20.01 10.15 19.34
CA GLN A 515 -20.44 8.76 19.27
C GLN A 515 -20.45 8.27 17.82
N VAL A 516 -19.55 7.35 17.50
CA VAL A 516 -19.42 6.71 16.19
C VAL A 516 -20.28 5.45 16.16
N LEU A 517 -21.32 5.46 15.33
CA LEU A 517 -22.25 4.34 15.22
C LEU A 517 -21.66 3.22 14.36
N SER A 518 -21.99 1.97 14.69
CA SER A 518 -21.69 0.82 13.84
C SER A 518 -22.63 0.77 12.63
N THR A 519 -22.19 0.10 11.55
CA THR A 519 -23.00 -0.10 10.35
C THR A 519 -24.25 -0.91 10.68
N GLY A 520 -25.43 -0.38 10.37
CA GLY A 520 -26.72 -1.04 10.64
C GLY A 520 -27.42 -0.54 11.92
N ALA A 521 -26.72 0.20 12.79
CA ALA A 521 -27.35 0.87 13.92
C ALA A 521 -28.29 1.97 13.42
N ILE A 522 -29.59 1.81 13.69
CA ILE A 522 -30.58 2.85 13.44
C ILE A 522 -30.49 3.85 14.60
N LEU A 523 -30.49 5.15 14.30
CA LEU A 523 -30.73 6.17 15.33
C LEU A 523 -32.11 5.89 15.95
N GLU A 524 -32.11 5.30 17.14
CA GLU A 524 -33.35 5.07 17.88
C GLU A 524 -33.91 6.43 18.33
N SER A 525 -35.24 6.55 18.35
CA SER A 525 -35.90 7.76 18.85
C SER A 525 -35.47 8.15 20.27
N ALA A 526 -34.99 7.18 21.07
CA ALA A 526 -34.47 7.40 22.42
C ALA A 526 -33.11 8.12 22.46
N THR A 527 -32.20 7.86 21.50
CA THR A 527 -30.89 8.55 21.39
C THR A 527 -31.04 9.99 20.89
N LEU A 528 -32.05 10.24 20.05
CA LEU A 528 -32.49 11.60 19.70
C LEU A 528 -33.13 12.29 20.91
N SER A 529 -33.90 11.56 21.72
CA SER A 529 -34.53 12.10 22.94
C SER A 529 -33.50 12.47 24.01
N SER A 530 -32.39 11.74 24.15
CA SER A 530 -31.30 12.13 25.07
C SER A 530 -30.57 13.41 24.63
N LEU A 531 -30.42 13.63 23.31
CA LEU A 531 -29.97 14.92 22.77
C LEU A 531 -31.00 16.05 23.03
N GLU A 532 -32.30 15.73 23.10
CA GLU A 532 -33.37 16.69 23.43
C GLU A 532 -33.42 17.07 24.92
N VAL A 533 -33.13 16.14 25.85
CA VAL A 533 -33.13 16.43 27.30
C VAL A 533 -31.99 17.38 27.68
N ASP A 534 -30.78 17.17 27.15
CA ASP A 534 -29.64 18.07 27.43
C ASP A 534 -29.84 19.46 26.79
N ALA A 535 -30.49 19.54 25.62
CA ALA A 535 -30.83 20.82 24.99
C ALA A 535 -31.94 21.60 25.73
N GLN A 536 -32.85 20.93 26.46
CA GLN A 536 -33.93 21.59 27.22
C GLN A 536 -33.56 21.94 28.68
N VAL A 537 -32.58 21.26 29.29
CA VAL A 537 -32.09 21.56 30.65
C VAL A 537 -31.07 22.73 30.66
N GLY A 538 -30.54 23.10 29.49
CA GLY A 538 -29.54 24.14 29.28
C GLY A 538 -29.99 25.61 29.41
N LYS A 539 -30.66 25.99 30.52
CA LYS A 539 -30.74 27.42 30.88
C LYS A 539 -30.11 27.81 32.22
N GLU A 540 -29.72 26.89 33.09
CA GLU A 540 -29.06 27.26 34.36
C GLU A 540 -27.89 26.37 34.81
N SER A 541 -27.43 25.38 34.02
CA SER A 541 -26.23 24.59 34.35
C SER A 541 -25.14 24.80 33.30
N ALA A 542 -24.00 25.35 33.72
CA ALA A 542 -22.80 25.50 32.92
C ALA A 542 -22.14 24.12 32.65
N SER A 543 -21.59 23.98 31.43
CA SER A 543 -20.75 22.88 30.91
C SER A 543 -21.40 21.49 30.69
N SER A 544 -22.29 21.37 29.70
CA SER A 544 -22.50 20.08 29.01
C SER A 544 -21.69 20.08 27.71
N ALA A 545 -20.82 19.07 27.52
CA ALA A 545 -20.03 18.89 26.30
C ALA A 545 -20.92 18.85 25.05
N ALA A 546 -20.43 19.32 23.91
CA ALA A 546 -21.14 19.17 22.64
C ALA A 546 -21.20 17.67 22.27
N SER A 547 -22.39 17.06 22.35
CA SER A 547 -22.62 15.65 21.99
C SER A 547 -22.97 15.53 20.50
N ILE A 548 -22.20 14.71 19.79
CA ILE A 548 -22.23 14.59 18.32
C ILE A 548 -22.34 13.12 17.94
N ILE A 549 -23.20 12.79 16.98
CA ILE A 549 -23.34 11.41 16.49
C ILE A 549 -22.75 11.32 15.07
N TRP A 550 -21.78 10.43 14.90
CA TRP A 550 -21.20 10.11 13.59
C TRP A 550 -21.88 8.86 13.04
N GLN A 551 -22.75 9.07 12.05
CA GLN A 551 -23.53 8.02 11.42
C GLN A 551 -22.89 7.59 10.09
N PRO A 552 -22.53 6.30 9.92
CA PRO A 552 -22.05 5.77 8.65
C PRO A 552 -23.20 5.56 7.66
N ALA A 553 -22.85 5.49 6.37
CA ALA A 553 -23.74 4.99 5.33
C ALA A 553 -24.01 3.48 5.47
N SER A 554 -24.96 2.95 4.69
CA SER A 554 -25.26 1.52 4.65
C SER A 554 -24.20 0.73 3.87
N LEU A 555 -23.84 -0.44 4.39
CA LEU A 555 -23.02 -1.43 3.69
C LEU A 555 -23.81 -2.09 2.56
N SER A 556 -23.16 -2.30 1.42
CA SER A 556 -23.69 -3.20 0.38
C SER A 556 -23.43 -4.67 0.73
N ALA A 557 -24.11 -5.59 0.04
CA ALA A 557 -23.88 -7.03 0.19
C ALA A 557 -22.45 -7.44 -0.21
N GLU A 558 -21.90 -6.85 -1.27
CA GLU A 558 -20.53 -7.08 -1.74
C GLU A 558 -19.48 -6.58 -0.75
N GLU A 559 -19.70 -5.41 -0.16
CA GLU A 559 -18.81 -4.86 0.87
C GLU A 559 -18.86 -5.71 2.13
N THR A 560 -20.05 -6.16 2.52
CA THR A 560 -20.23 -7.08 3.64
C THR A 560 -19.47 -8.39 3.39
N GLU A 561 -19.59 -8.97 2.21
CA GLU A 561 -18.88 -10.19 1.83
C GLU A 561 -17.35 -9.98 1.80
N SER A 562 -16.88 -8.86 1.28
CA SER A 562 -15.45 -8.51 1.27
C SER A 562 -14.88 -8.37 2.69
N LEU A 563 -15.64 -7.75 3.60
CA LEU A 563 -15.27 -7.65 5.01
C LEU A 563 -15.32 -9.02 5.70
N ARG A 564 -16.30 -9.88 5.40
CA ARG A 564 -16.36 -11.26 5.92
C ARG A 564 -15.17 -12.10 5.48
N ARG A 565 -14.76 -11.99 4.22
CA ARG A 565 -13.56 -12.68 3.71
C ARG A 565 -12.30 -12.21 4.41
N LEU A 566 -12.18 -10.91 4.67
CA LEU A 566 -11.06 -10.37 5.46
C LEU A 566 -11.06 -10.93 6.89
N ILE A 567 -12.21 -10.95 7.56
CA ILE A 567 -12.36 -11.54 8.90
C ILE A 567 -11.97 -13.02 8.86
N SER A 568 -12.49 -13.76 7.88
CA SER A 568 -12.20 -15.19 7.72
C SER A 568 -10.72 -15.48 7.49
N LEU A 569 -10.02 -14.63 6.72
CA LEU A 569 -8.58 -14.75 6.53
C LEU A 569 -7.82 -14.49 7.84
N ARG A 570 -8.20 -13.45 8.58
CA ARG A 570 -7.54 -13.09 9.85
C ARG A 570 -7.86 -14.03 11.01
N SER A 571 -8.95 -14.78 10.93
CA SER A 571 -9.36 -15.74 11.96
C SER A 571 -8.95 -17.18 11.67
N SER A 572 -8.49 -17.47 10.45
CA SER A 572 -8.23 -18.85 9.99
C SER A 572 -6.74 -19.09 9.72
N ASP A 573 -6.03 -19.49 10.78
CA ASP A 573 -4.62 -19.94 10.70
C ASP A 573 -4.45 -21.10 9.70
N ALA A 574 -5.49 -21.91 9.48
CA ALA A 574 -5.47 -23.02 8.52
C ALA A 574 -5.36 -22.56 7.06
N LEU A 575 -6.06 -21.48 6.69
CA LEU A 575 -5.97 -20.92 5.33
C LEU A 575 -4.61 -20.26 5.09
N LEU A 576 -4.08 -19.58 6.10
CA LEU A 576 -2.75 -18.98 6.07
C LEU A 576 -1.65 -20.05 6.00
N ALA A 577 -1.80 -21.17 6.73
CA ALA A 577 -0.85 -22.28 6.67
C ALA A 577 -0.89 -23.07 5.35
N GLU A 578 -2.08 -23.27 4.75
CA GLU A 578 -2.22 -24.09 3.54
C GLU A 578 -1.95 -23.31 2.24
N TYR A 579 -2.31 -22.02 2.22
CA TYR A 579 -2.28 -21.18 1.02
C TYR A 579 -1.38 -19.93 1.13
N ALA A 580 -0.72 -19.72 2.28
CA ALA A 580 0.36 -18.77 2.56
C ALA A 580 0.34 -17.47 1.74
N GLU A 581 1.03 -17.44 0.60
CA GLU A 581 1.15 -16.26 -0.28
C GLU A 581 -0.19 -15.82 -0.88
N THR A 582 -1.02 -16.76 -1.33
CA THR A 582 -2.35 -16.45 -1.88
C THR A 582 -3.27 -15.89 -0.79
N ALA A 583 -3.18 -16.43 0.43
CA ALA A 583 -3.92 -15.94 1.58
C ALA A 583 -3.44 -14.54 2.00
N SER A 584 -2.13 -14.32 2.07
CA SER A 584 -1.51 -13.04 2.44
C SER A 584 -1.76 -11.94 1.41
N ALA A 585 -1.65 -12.25 0.11
CA ALA A 585 -1.96 -11.30 -0.97
C ALA A 585 -3.44 -10.92 -0.96
N SER A 586 -4.32 -11.91 -0.78
CA SER A 586 -5.76 -11.68 -0.64
C SER A 586 -6.08 -10.88 0.61
N GLU A 587 -5.41 -11.13 1.74
CA GLU A 587 -5.62 -10.37 2.97
C GLU A 587 -5.25 -8.89 2.77
N ARG A 588 -4.09 -8.60 2.17
CA ARG A 588 -3.68 -7.22 1.85
C ARG A 588 -4.67 -6.55 0.91
N GLN A 589 -5.13 -7.26 -0.12
CA GLN A 589 -6.14 -6.77 -1.04
C GLN A 589 -7.43 -6.44 -0.29
N TYR A 590 -7.99 -7.40 0.45
CA TYR A 590 -9.22 -7.19 1.21
C TYR A 590 -9.06 -6.11 2.30
N ALA A 591 -7.86 -5.94 2.89
CA ALA A 591 -7.57 -4.85 3.82
C ALA A 591 -7.58 -3.46 3.12
N GLN A 592 -6.98 -3.34 1.93
CA GLN A 592 -7.09 -2.12 1.12
C GLN A 592 -8.53 -1.84 0.68
N HIS A 593 -9.28 -2.89 0.33
CA HIS A 593 -10.71 -2.77 0.05
C HIS A 593 -11.47 -2.31 1.29
N ALA A 594 -11.19 -2.85 2.47
CA ALA A 594 -11.80 -2.44 3.74
C ALA A 594 -11.52 -0.96 4.06
N GLU A 595 -10.32 -0.45 3.78
CA GLU A 595 -9.99 0.98 3.95
C GLU A 595 -10.82 1.88 3.02
N ARG A 596 -10.99 1.47 1.76
CA ARG A 596 -11.85 2.17 0.80
C ARG A 596 -13.31 2.15 1.22
N ILE A 597 -13.80 1.00 1.69
CA ILE A 597 -15.16 0.84 2.23
C ILE A 597 -15.34 1.77 3.42
N TRP A 598 -14.42 1.76 4.40
CA TRP A 598 -14.50 2.63 5.57
C TRP A 598 -14.53 4.11 5.18
N THR A 599 -13.64 4.54 4.26
CA THR A 599 -13.60 5.92 3.75
C THR A 599 -14.93 6.30 3.10
N ARG A 600 -15.53 5.41 2.30
CA ARG A 600 -16.84 5.64 1.71
C ARG A 600 -17.91 5.82 2.79
N LEU A 601 -18.00 4.86 3.70
CA LEU A 601 -19.05 4.77 4.72
C LEU A 601 -19.03 5.94 5.71
N TYR A 602 -17.86 6.31 6.22
CA TYR A 602 -17.74 7.27 7.33
C TYR A 602 -17.39 8.68 6.88
N LEU A 603 -16.67 8.86 5.76
CA LEU A 603 -16.23 10.19 5.32
C LEU A 603 -16.96 10.69 4.07
N ASN A 604 -17.06 9.86 3.02
CA ASN A 604 -17.65 10.34 1.76
C ASN A 604 -19.19 10.43 1.83
N GLU A 605 -19.82 9.42 2.43
CA GLU A 605 -21.27 9.31 2.54
C GLU A 605 -21.74 9.36 4.00
N GLY A 606 -20.81 9.32 4.96
CA GLY A 606 -21.11 9.44 6.38
C GLY A 606 -21.53 10.86 6.76
N THR A 607 -22.26 10.97 7.86
CA THR A 607 -22.83 12.24 8.32
C THR A 607 -22.59 12.45 9.81
N LEU A 608 -22.36 13.71 10.19
CA LEU A 608 -22.29 14.16 11.58
C LEU A 608 -23.63 14.81 11.96
N TRP A 609 -24.22 14.33 13.03
CA TRP A 609 -25.41 14.89 13.65
C TRP A 609 -24.98 15.72 14.86
N MET A 610 -25.18 17.03 14.75
CA MET A 610 -24.87 18.00 15.79
C MET A 610 -26.19 18.61 16.26
N GLY A 611 -26.64 18.27 17.48
CA GLY A 611 -27.91 18.74 18.04
C GLY A 611 -29.17 18.25 17.30
N THR A 612 -30.30 18.94 17.50
CA THR A 612 -31.64 18.41 17.17
C THR A 612 -32.01 18.39 15.69
N ASN A 613 -31.26 19.02 14.77
CA ASN A 613 -31.65 19.07 13.33
C ASN A 613 -30.51 19.36 12.32
N SER A 614 -29.24 19.47 12.73
CA SER A 614 -28.13 19.69 11.80
C SER A 614 -27.46 18.36 11.45
N ASN A 615 -27.81 17.84 10.28
CA ASN A 615 -27.02 16.81 9.60
C ASN A 615 -26.01 17.52 8.68
N GLN A 616 -24.72 17.31 8.95
CA GLN A 616 -23.63 17.87 8.14
C GLN A 616 -22.82 16.74 7.49
N ALA A 617 -22.66 16.83 6.17
CA ALA A 617 -21.71 16.01 5.43
C ALA A 617 -20.28 16.55 5.59
N PHE A 618 -19.29 15.66 5.48
CA PHE A 618 -17.88 16.06 5.57
C PHE A 618 -17.46 16.98 4.42
N THR A 619 -16.76 18.06 4.77
CA THR A 619 -16.20 19.02 3.80
C THR A 619 -15.11 18.37 2.95
N ASP A 620 -14.79 18.93 1.77
CA ASP A 620 -13.68 18.44 0.93
C ASP A 620 -12.34 18.49 1.68
N GLU A 621 -12.15 19.48 2.55
CA GLU A 621 -10.97 19.64 3.40
C GLU A 621 -10.87 18.49 4.43
N ALA A 622 -11.97 18.19 5.14
CA ALA A 622 -12.01 17.08 6.07
C ALA A 622 -11.81 15.73 5.36
N ARG A 623 -12.37 15.55 4.16
CA ARG A 623 -12.18 14.32 3.38
C ARG A 623 -10.76 14.13 2.85
N GLY A 624 -10.01 15.22 2.65
CA GLY A 624 -8.62 15.21 2.20
C GLY A 624 -7.58 15.14 3.33
N ALA A 625 -8.00 15.24 4.59
CA ALA A 625 -7.10 15.26 5.73
C ALA A 625 -6.38 13.91 5.95
N SER A 626 -5.13 13.99 6.43
CA SER A 626 -4.25 12.87 6.75
C SER A 626 -4.25 12.46 8.22
N THR A 627 -4.90 13.23 9.10
CA THR A 627 -5.02 12.98 10.54
C THR A 627 -6.47 13.17 10.98
N LEU A 628 -6.92 12.40 11.97
CA LEU A 628 -8.26 12.55 12.54
C LEU A 628 -8.44 13.93 13.18
N ALA A 629 -7.39 14.46 13.82
CA ALA A 629 -7.40 15.80 14.40
C ALA A 629 -7.80 16.87 13.38
N ASN A 630 -7.25 16.82 12.15
CA ASN A 630 -7.57 17.79 11.11
C ASN A 630 -8.99 17.60 10.56
N VAL A 631 -9.48 16.35 10.50
CA VAL A 631 -10.88 16.06 10.13
C VAL A 631 -11.81 16.73 11.14
N LEU A 632 -11.58 16.49 12.44
CA LEU A 632 -12.43 17.00 13.50
C LEU A 632 -12.30 18.51 13.69
N GLU A 633 -11.10 19.09 13.55
CA GLU A 633 -10.93 20.55 13.60
C GLU A 633 -11.79 21.24 12.53
N ALA A 634 -11.75 20.75 11.29
CA ALA A 634 -12.54 21.31 10.20
C ALA A 634 -14.05 21.15 10.41
N MET A 635 -14.49 20.05 11.02
CA MET A 635 -15.91 19.76 11.21
C MET A 635 -16.50 20.37 12.49
N LEU A 636 -15.72 20.50 13.56
CA LEU A 636 -16.19 20.97 14.87
C LEU A 636 -15.91 22.45 15.11
N ALA A 637 -15.20 23.14 14.22
CA ALA A 637 -14.81 24.53 14.40
C ALA A 637 -15.99 25.45 14.78
N SER A 638 -17.16 25.27 14.15
CA SER A 638 -18.36 26.08 14.43
C SER A 638 -18.97 25.79 15.81
N GLU A 639 -18.97 24.53 16.23
CA GLU A 639 -19.52 24.12 17.54
C GLU A 639 -18.61 24.63 18.68
N ILE A 640 -17.30 24.48 18.52
CA ILE A 640 -16.31 24.99 19.49
C ILE A 640 -16.32 26.53 19.53
N GLU A 641 -16.50 27.20 18.38
CA GLU A 641 -16.64 28.65 18.32
C GLU A 641 -17.91 29.15 19.03
N ALA A 642 -19.01 28.41 18.95
CA ALA A 642 -20.25 28.73 19.67
C ALA A 642 -20.07 28.61 21.20
N LEU A 643 -19.29 27.63 21.66
CA LEU A 643 -18.95 27.48 23.08
C LEU A 643 -17.97 28.56 23.57
N TYR A 644 -17.02 28.97 22.73
CA TYR A 644 -15.94 29.88 23.09
C TYR A 644 -15.80 31.09 22.13
N PRO A 645 -16.82 31.95 22.01
CA PRO A 645 -16.85 33.01 20.99
C PRO A 645 -15.80 34.10 21.19
N GLN A 646 -15.35 34.30 22.43
CA GLN A 646 -14.35 35.30 22.79
C GLN A 646 -12.92 34.75 22.83
N HIS A 647 -12.71 33.47 22.47
CA HIS A 647 -11.39 32.88 22.53
C HIS A 647 -10.45 33.47 21.47
N PRO A 648 -9.27 33.96 21.86
CA PRO A 648 -8.33 34.58 20.93
C PRO A 648 -7.74 33.57 19.95
N PHE A 649 -7.11 34.08 18.90
CA PHE A 649 -6.38 33.28 17.93
C PHE A 649 -4.89 33.32 18.25
N PHE A 650 -4.31 32.18 18.64
CA PHE A 650 -2.87 32.05 18.81
C PHE A 650 -2.22 31.52 17.53
N SER A 651 -1.05 32.06 17.17
CA SER A 651 -0.31 31.63 15.97
C SER A 651 0.46 30.32 16.15
N ARG A 652 0.47 29.76 17.37
CA ARG A 652 1.11 28.49 17.73
C ARG A 652 0.27 27.80 18.82
N ALA A 653 0.38 26.48 18.95
CA ALA A 653 -0.20 25.74 20.06
C ALA A 653 0.46 26.13 21.39
N LEU A 654 -0.37 26.44 22.39
CA LEU A 654 0.02 26.81 23.75
C LEU A 654 0.05 25.56 24.64
N ASP A 655 1.25 25.17 25.07
CA ASP A 655 1.46 24.00 25.94
C ASP A 655 1.70 24.39 27.41
N GLU A 656 1.55 23.43 28.35
CA GLU A 656 1.69 23.66 29.80
C GLU A 656 3.05 24.26 30.20
N VAL A 657 4.11 23.89 29.48
CA VAL A 657 5.47 24.44 29.67
C VAL A 657 5.51 25.92 29.33
N GLU A 658 4.89 26.31 28.21
CA GLU A 658 4.83 27.69 27.74
C GLU A 658 3.96 28.54 28.67
N VAL A 659 2.83 28.00 29.15
CA VAL A 659 1.98 28.62 30.17
C VAL A 659 2.77 28.83 31.47
N SER A 660 3.48 27.83 31.96
CA SER A 660 4.27 27.92 33.19
C SER A 660 5.38 28.97 33.10
N GLN A 661 6.04 29.05 31.94
CA GLN A 661 7.06 30.07 31.67
C GLN A 661 6.47 31.48 31.57
N LEU A 662 5.32 31.63 30.90
CA LEU A 662 4.62 32.90 30.79
C LEU A 662 4.10 33.39 32.16
N VAL A 663 3.49 32.49 32.94
CA VAL A 663 2.98 32.79 34.29
C VAL A 663 4.13 33.11 35.25
N GLY A 664 5.18 32.29 35.30
CA GLY A 664 6.32 32.52 36.20
C GLY A 664 7.17 33.74 35.79
N GLY A 665 7.42 33.90 34.49
CA GLY A 665 8.29 34.93 33.94
C GLY A 665 7.62 36.30 33.83
N LEU A 666 6.50 36.39 33.09
CA LEU A 666 5.83 37.64 32.78
C LEU A 666 4.94 38.11 33.94
N PHE A 667 3.98 37.26 34.36
CA PHE A 667 2.99 37.61 35.39
C PHE A 667 3.53 37.52 36.82
N GLY A 668 4.44 36.58 37.08
CA GLY A 668 5.12 36.38 38.37
C GLY A 668 6.29 37.35 38.61
N GLY A 669 6.73 38.07 37.57
CA GLY A 669 7.72 39.14 37.67
C GLY A 669 9.18 38.69 37.80
N ALA A 670 9.47 37.39 37.70
CA ALA A 670 10.82 36.86 37.92
C ALA A 670 11.79 37.24 36.79
N ASN A 671 11.36 37.17 35.53
CA ASN A 671 12.23 37.20 34.35
C ASN A 671 11.62 38.00 33.17
N GLN A 672 10.94 39.12 33.45
CA GLN A 672 10.16 39.86 32.44
C GLN A 672 10.98 40.31 31.22
N SER A 673 12.28 40.59 31.36
CA SER A 673 13.13 41.06 30.26
C SER A 673 13.77 39.95 29.42
N GLU A 674 13.54 38.68 29.74
CA GLU A 674 14.10 37.58 28.96
C GLU A 674 13.45 37.50 27.58
N ALA A 675 14.27 37.31 26.53
CA ALA A 675 13.82 37.31 25.15
C ALA A 675 12.73 36.25 24.88
N ASN A 676 12.88 35.06 25.46
CA ASN A 676 11.90 33.98 25.32
C ASN A 676 10.55 34.33 25.98
N VAL A 677 10.57 34.97 27.16
CA VAL A 677 9.34 35.40 27.87
C VAL A 677 8.64 36.53 27.11
N GLN A 678 9.40 37.46 26.52
CA GLN A 678 8.86 38.52 25.67
C GLN A 678 8.28 37.97 24.35
N GLU A 679 8.90 36.95 23.76
CA GLU A 679 8.35 36.26 22.59
C GLU A 679 7.05 35.52 22.94
N LEU A 680 7.00 34.78 24.04
CA LEU A 680 5.78 34.15 24.53
C LEU A 680 4.68 35.17 24.85
N ALA A 681 5.04 36.33 25.42
CA ALA A 681 4.11 37.42 25.69
C ALA A 681 3.49 37.95 24.39
N ARG A 682 4.30 38.15 23.33
CA ARG A 682 3.81 38.56 22.01
C ARG A 682 2.88 37.53 21.38
N LEU A 683 3.20 36.23 21.52
CA LEU A 683 2.44 35.16 20.87
C LEU A 683 1.14 34.81 21.61
N PHE A 684 1.12 34.95 22.94
CA PHE A 684 0.03 34.43 23.78
C PHE A 684 -0.60 35.44 24.73
N ALA A 685 0.12 36.47 25.22
CA ALA A 685 -0.45 37.48 26.11
C ALA A 685 -1.07 38.66 25.35
N GLU A 686 -0.44 39.13 24.27
CA GLU A 686 -0.98 40.22 23.42
C GLU A 686 -2.35 39.88 22.80
N PRO A 687 -2.62 38.65 22.30
CA PRO A 687 -3.95 38.29 21.81
C PRO A 687 -5.03 38.23 22.90
N LEU A 688 -4.65 38.10 24.18
CA LEU A 688 -5.59 38.07 25.31
C LEU A 688 -6.05 39.46 25.77
N GLY A 689 -5.38 40.55 25.33
CA GLY A 689 -5.70 41.94 25.66
C GLY A 689 -4.66 42.60 26.54
#